data_AF-A0A3R6CKP3-F1
#
_entry.id   AF-A0A3R6CKP3-F1
#
_cell.length_a   1.000
_cell.length_b   1.000
_cell.length_c   1.000
_cell.angle_alpha   90.00
_cell.angle_beta   90.00
_cell.angle_gamma   90.00
#
_symmetry.space_group_name_H-M   'P 1'
#
loop_
_entity.id
_entity.type
_entity.pdbx_description
1 polymer ?
#
loop_
_entity_poly.entity_id
_entity_poly.type
_entity_poly.pdbx_seq_one_letter_code
_entity_poly.pdbx_strand_id
1 'polypeptide(L)'
;MKKICTFFGLLISMCLLLNVGFGSLSVKGAAVGNTEQTSDPNFTNLIVFARFADENEFVNDIYQGVSVREIIDNSYNTAYYSVGDYYRNASSDKLRMNSLYLFDNGGSLQLKHERGYYAGYSADNPIGYKTSGEKAYRMYELRTDWSDAINKAIQDGNPITNYNGSQTYSYEDLDKNRDGKIDSITVIYKNTTQNIVINRSDPLWNYKDYADYVEINLGDGRMLQSQYYVQVINNYSTLYMANNDQKPIVSLKSPIHEMGHIFGLLDLYNSSGQTPVYFMSAMANAISPVPQGLSIKEKEALGWTDDSTLKTITEPGEYKVKLSGTATGTDDCIGYKAGIPELNRTLYLEYRNFSTDGSKYDKSEKQLTNSETSNIKSGLVCYLAKSDIRFPSNLNGKPGNWALEVIGGTQSTKSDAALGLNDSLQVTDKLKVTVAAIEGEVLTFQIEGEMEQHVHSGGQATCTKKAVCEKCGKEYGEIDPTCHLNLQRRGFKEPTQEENGYTGDLVCTDCNAIVEAGEIIDKLPVTPPDGKPEPEIPPVSPDNKPPVMLEGNKTEVSKNPDNNSGAVFRSSAPLANLIEVKVDENVLVKDKDYTAHSGSTIITLLPSFLAGLSEGAHNIAIVSTTGTATAGFSVISDPAPVPPASAPVPPASGNTNTDGSSTDTVADPVSETASTAGSANVSGNSSLPDTAQIKKDSSGTDIKSPQCGEKNCFTLLLDDFIEILKKVLIFLGFSSKI
;
A
#
# COMPACT_ATOMS: atom_id res chain seq x y z
N MET A 1 -46.17 -43.81 7.05
CA MET A 1 -45.60 -42.45 6.92
C MET A 1 -45.48 -41.71 8.28
N LYS A 2 -44.97 -42.37 9.33
CA LYS A 2 -44.68 -41.73 10.64
C LYS A 2 -43.29 -42.06 11.20
N LYS A 3 -42.47 -42.81 10.44
CA LYS A 3 -41.07 -43.12 10.75
C LYS A 3 -40.06 -42.44 9.81
N ILE A 4 -40.53 -41.73 8.79
CA ILE A 4 -39.70 -40.93 7.87
C ILE A 4 -39.60 -39.47 8.36
N CYS A 5 -40.60 -38.97 9.09
CA CYS A 5 -40.55 -37.62 9.68
C CYS A 5 -39.59 -37.50 10.86
N THR A 6 -39.29 -38.60 11.56
CA THR A 6 -38.34 -38.59 12.69
C THR A 6 -36.88 -38.61 12.24
N PHE A 7 -36.60 -39.12 11.03
CA PHE A 7 -35.25 -39.15 10.46
C PHE A 7 -34.90 -37.83 9.76
N PHE A 8 -35.87 -37.15 9.15
CA PHE A 8 -35.68 -35.81 8.57
C PHE A 8 -35.59 -34.70 9.63
N GLY A 9 -36.27 -34.84 10.77
CA GLY A 9 -36.13 -33.92 11.90
C GLY A 9 -34.75 -33.98 12.58
N LEU A 10 -34.12 -35.15 12.59
CA LEU A 10 -32.78 -35.36 13.16
C LEU A 10 -31.66 -34.89 12.22
N LEU A 11 -31.84 -35.01 10.89
CA LEU A 11 -30.87 -34.48 9.92
C LEU A 11 -30.87 -32.95 9.87
N ILE A 12 -32.04 -32.31 9.98
CA ILE A 12 -32.15 -30.84 10.00
C ILE A 12 -31.62 -30.27 11.33
N SER A 13 -31.83 -30.97 12.45
CA SER A 13 -31.21 -30.59 13.74
C SER A 13 -29.69 -30.80 13.78
N MET A 14 -29.14 -31.73 12.98
CA MET A 14 -27.69 -31.96 12.89
C MET A 14 -27.01 -30.97 11.91
N CYS A 15 -27.73 -30.48 10.89
CA CYS A 15 -27.25 -29.40 10.02
C CYS A 15 -27.35 -28.01 10.68
N LEU A 16 -28.23 -27.81 11.68
CA LEU A 16 -28.29 -26.59 12.49
C LEU A 16 -27.33 -26.59 13.70
N LEU A 17 -26.66 -27.71 14.00
CA LEU A 17 -25.62 -27.81 15.04
C LEU A 17 -24.19 -27.93 14.49
N LEU A 18 -24.00 -27.88 13.16
CA LEU A 18 -22.70 -27.79 12.51
C LEU A 18 -22.43 -26.43 11.84
N ASN A 19 -23.29 -25.43 12.08
CA ASN A 19 -23.07 -24.03 11.69
C ASN A 19 -23.10 -23.07 12.89
N VAL A 20 -22.88 -23.58 14.09
CA VAL A 20 -22.60 -22.78 15.29
C VAL A 20 -21.23 -23.19 15.80
N GLY A 21 -20.22 -22.84 15.02
CA GLY A 21 -18.82 -23.20 15.26
C GLY A 21 -17.81 -22.23 14.63
N PHE A 22 -18.24 -21.03 14.23
CA PHE A 22 -17.38 -19.86 14.04
C PHE A 22 -18.21 -18.63 14.47
N GLY A 23 -18.72 -18.68 15.70
CA GLY A 23 -19.03 -17.46 16.41
C GLY A 23 -17.70 -16.80 16.70
N SER A 24 -17.51 -15.60 16.17
CA SER A 24 -16.40 -14.70 16.46
C SER A 24 -16.16 -14.70 17.97
N LEU A 25 -15.17 -15.47 18.42
CA LEU A 25 -14.55 -15.23 19.71
C LEU A 25 -13.85 -13.90 19.54
N SER A 26 -14.58 -12.84 19.87
CA SER A 26 -14.01 -11.54 20.17
C SER A 26 -13.02 -11.77 21.30
N VAL A 27 -11.75 -11.96 20.91
CA VAL A 27 -10.62 -11.94 21.83
C VAL A 27 -10.59 -10.53 22.37
N LYS A 28 -11.12 -10.35 23.57
CA LYS A 28 -10.88 -9.17 24.39
C LYS A 28 -9.38 -8.92 24.43
N GLY A 29 -8.88 -7.86 23.80
CA GLY A 29 -7.65 -7.13 24.12
C GLY A 29 -6.45 -7.92 24.64
N ALA A 30 -6.29 -9.18 24.23
CA ALA A 30 -5.21 -10.06 24.63
C ALA A 30 -4.36 -10.24 23.38
N ALA A 31 -3.07 -9.93 23.51
CA ALA A 31 -2.07 -10.11 22.48
C ALA A 31 -2.32 -11.43 21.75
N VAL A 32 -2.55 -11.37 20.43
CA VAL A 32 -2.52 -12.54 19.57
C VAL A 32 -1.19 -13.24 19.86
N GLY A 33 -1.26 -14.44 20.44
CA GLY A 33 -0.09 -15.21 20.83
C GLY A 33 0.55 -15.80 19.58
N ASN A 34 1.89 -15.76 19.50
CA ASN A 34 2.68 -16.20 18.33
C ASN A 34 2.69 -17.73 18.08
N THR A 35 1.77 -18.47 18.68
CA THR A 35 1.69 -19.93 18.58
C THR A 35 0.51 -20.44 17.78
N GLU A 36 -0.34 -19.58 17.22
CA GLU A 36 -1.21 -20.00 16.11
C GLU A 36 -0.46 -19.93 14.78
N GLN A 37 0.46 -20.89 14.58
CA GLN A 37 0.63 -21.46 13.23
C GLN A 37 -0.74 -22.03 12.83
N THR A 38 -1.64 -21.23 12.24
CA THR A 38 -2.87 -21.67 11.52
C THR A 38 -3.80 -20.55 11.01
N SER A 39 -3.38 -19.27 10.96
CA SER A 39 -4.02 -18.34 10.01
C SER A 39 -3.31 -18.44 8.67
N ASP A 40 -4.02 -18.87 7.62
CA ASP A 40 -3.52 -18.95 6.24
C ASP A 40 -2.72 -17.69 5.86
N PRO A 41 -1.39 -17.78 5.65
CA PRO A 41 -0.56 -16.61 5.35
C PRO A 41 -0.91 -16.08 3.96
N ASN A 42 -1.03 -14.77 3.84
CA ASN A 42 -1.34 -14.09 2.58
C ASN A 42 -0.15 -13.29 2.02
N PHE A 43 1.04 -13.50 2.59
CA PHE A 43 2.30 -12.95 2.13
C PHE A 43 3.45 -13.85 2.56
N THR A 44 4.39 -14.11 1.66
CA THR A 44 5.56 -14.93 1.94
C THR A 44 6.87 -14.16 1.80
N ASN A 45 7.74 -14.27 2.79
CA ASN A 45 9.11 -13.74 2.71
C ASN A 45 10.11 -14.90 2.56
N LEU A 46 10.78 -15.00 1.42
CA LEU A 46 11.84 -15.98 1.22
C LEU A 46 13.15 -15.47 1.84
N ILE A 47 13.59 -16.08 2.93
CA ILE A 47 14.86 -15.81 3.57
C ILE A 47 15.95 -16.72 2.99
N VAL A 48 17.06 -16.12 2.59
CA VAL A 48 18.27 -16.82 2.18
C VAL A 48 19.46 -16.36 3.01
N PHE A 49 20.23 -17.31 3.52
CA PHE A 49 21.50 -17.00 4.18
C PHE A 49 22.60 -17.01 3.12
N ALA A 50 23.41 -15.96 3.08
CA ALA A 50 24.49 -15.84 2.11
C ALA A 50 25.83 -15.60 2.81
N ARG A 51 26.89 -16.20 2.27
CA ARG A 51 28.28 -15.98 2.70
C ARG A 51 29.17 -15.73 1.50
N PHE A 52 30.20 -14.91 1.68
CA PHE A 52 31.13 -14.60 0.59
C PHE A 52 32.12 -15.75 0.35
N ALA A 53 32.82 -15.73 -0.79
CA ALA A 53 33.70 -16.82 -1.21
C ALA A 53 34.80 -17.15 -0.18
N ASP A 54 35.26 -16.14 0.57
CA ASP A 54 36.29 -16.20 1.61
C ASP A 54 35.74 -16.54 3.01
N GLU A 55 34.45 -16.86 3.13
CA GLU A 55 33.79 -17.04 4.42
C GLU A 55 33.37 -18.48 4.70
N ASN A 56 33.59 -18.91 5.95
CA ASN A 56 33.09 -20.17 6.45
C ASN A 56 31.57 -20.15 6.60
N GLU A 57 30.96 -21.34 6.61
CA GLU A 57 29.55 -21.52 6.96
C GLU A 57 29.21 -20.84 8.30
N PHE A 58 27.96 -20.40 8.47
CA PHE A 58 27.52 -19.68 9.67
C PHE A 58 26.09 -19.97 10.12
N VAL A 59 25.26 -20.62 9.31
CA VAL A 59 23.84 -20.84 9.67
C VAL A 59 23.66 -21.64 10.99
N ASN A 60 24.70 -22.39 11.36
CA ASN A 60 24.77 -23.20 12.59
C ASN A 60 25.67 -22.64 13.68
N ASP A 61 26.25 -21.45 13.48
CA ASP A 61 27.02 -20.80 14.52
C ASP A 61 26.10 -20.53 15.72
N ILE A 62 26.59 -20.83 16.92
CA ILE A 62 25.81 -20.79 18.15
C ILE A 62 26.09 -19.49 18.90
N TYR A 63 25.03 -18.72 19.16
CA TYR A 63 25.06 -17.52 19.99
C TYR A 63 24.07 -17.68 21.13
N GLN A 64 24.55 -17.53 22.37
CA GLN A 64 23.75 -17.73 23.59
C GLN A 64 22.98 -19.06 23.62
N GLY A 65 23.58 -20.12 23.06
CA GLY A 65 22.98 -21.47 23.02
C GLY A 65 22.02 -21.74 21.86
N VAL A 66 21.80 -20.78 20.96
CA VAL A 66 20.86 -20.88 19.83
C VAL A 66 21.59 -20.66 18.51
N SER A 67 21.22 -21.43 17.46
CA SER A 67 21.82 -21.29 16.13
C SER A 67 21.40 -20.02 15.42
N VAL A 68 22.23 -19.50 14.51
CA VAL A 68 21.87 -18.33 13.67
C VAL A 68 20.53 -18.51 12.97
N ARG A 69 20.28 -19.67 12.34
CA ARG A 69 19.01 -19.91 11.65
C ARG A 69 17.78 -19.84 12.56
N GLU A 70 17.90 -20.33 13.79
CA GLU A 70 16.82 -20.27 14.78
C GLU A 70 16.66 -18.86 15.36
N ILE A 71 17.75 -18.11 15.58
CA ILE A 71 17.68 -16.69 15.96
C ILE A 71 16.94 -15.87 14.90
N ILE A 72 17.20 -16.14 13.62
CA ILE A 72 16.50 -15.45 12.52
C ILE A 72 15.04 -15.90 12.44
N ASP A 73 14.73 -17.19 12.58
CA ASP A 73 13.33 -17.64 12.63
C ASP A 73 12.55 -17.07 13.82
N ASN A 74 13.18 -16.97 14.98
CA ASN A 74 12.65 -16.22 16.13
C ASN A 74 12.35 -14.77 15.72
N SER A 75 13.30 -14.10 15.06
CA SER A 75 13.20 -12.68 14.72
C SER A 75 12.14 -12.38 13.65
N TYR A 76 11.88 -13.31 12.72
CA TYR A 76 10.94 -13.09 11.61
C TYR A 76 9.58 -13.74 11.82
N ASN A 77 9.52 -14.90 12.48
CA ASN A 77 8.32 -15.71 12.61
C ASN A 77 7.88 -15.89 14.07
N THR A 78 8.72 -16.44 14.95
CA THR A 78 8.21 -17.18 16.12
C THR A 78 8.40 -16.55 17.51
N ALA A 79 9.22 -15.51 17.67
CA ALA A 79 9.40 -14.83 18.95
C ALA A 79 8.32 -13.78 19.22
N TYR A 80 8.07 -13.45 20.50
CA TYR A 80 7.01 -12.54 20.99
C TYR A 80 6.98 -11.20 20.25
N TYR A 81 8.16 -10.69 19.93
CA TYR A 81 8.37 -9.66 18.93
C TYR A 81 9.03 -10.30 17.72
N SER A 82 8.37 -10.21 16.56
CA SER A 82 8.91 -10.68 15.30
C SER A 82 8.46 -9.76 14.16
N VAL A 83 9.15 -9.79 13.02
CA VAL A 83 8.77 -8.99 11.85
C VAL A 83 7.35 -9.34 11.39
N GLY A 84 7.01 -10.64 11.31
CA GLY A 84 5.68 -11.10 10.94
C GLY A 84 4.59 -10.62 11.90
N ASP A 85 4.83 -10.73 13.20
CA ASP A 85 3.88 -10.27 14.20
C ASP A 85 3.76 -8.73 14.23
N TYR A 86 4.84 -7.97 14.01
CA TYR A 86 4.79 -6.51 13.91
C TYR A 86 3.79 -6.07 12.83
N TYR A 87 3.94 -6.61 11.63
CA TYR A 87 3.08 -6.26 10.50
C TYR A 87 1.67 -6.78 10.62
N ARG A 88 1.48 -7.95 11.24
CA ARG A 88 0.16 -8.47 11.58
C ARG A 88 -0.58 -7.53 12.54
N ASN A 89 0.09 -7.01 13.57
CA ASN A 89 -0.49 -6.05 14.50
C ASN A 89 -0.73 -4.69 13.84
N ALA A 90 0.23 -4.19 13.06
CA ALA A 90 0.13 -2.88 12.41
C ALA A 90 -1.01 -2.80 11.39
N SER A 91 -1.30 -3.92 10.72
CA SER A 91 -2.34 -4.05 9.69
C SER A 91 -3.71 -4.48 10.21
N SER A 92 -3.83 -4.76 11.52
CA SER A 92 -5.02 -5.37 12.12
C SER A 92 -5.41 -6.68 11.42
N ASP A 93 -4.45 -7.61 11.34
CA ASP A 93 -4.58 -8.96 10.74
C ASP A 93 -4.75 -9.00 9.21
N LYS A 94 -4.79 -7.84 8.52
CA LYS A 94 -4.89 -7.80 7.05
C LYS A 94 -3.64 -8.35 6.35
N LEU A 95 -2.46 -8.22 6.96
CA LEU A 95 -1.21 -8.79 6.50
C LEU A 95 -0.75 -9.89 7.45
N ARG A 96 -0.65 -11.12 6.93
CA ARG A 96 -0.24 -12.33 7.67
C ARG A 96 0.96 -12.93 6.95
N MET A 97 2.14 -12.44 7.32
CA MET A 97 3.40 -12.86 6.73
C MET A 97 3.88 -14.20 7.30
N ASN A 98 4.44 -15.05 6.44
CA ASN A 98 5.23 -16.21 6.82
C ASN A 98 6.60 -16.14 6.15
N SER A 99 7.69 -16.33 6.92
CA SER A 99 9.03 -16.40 6.35
C SER A 99 9.47 -17.85 6.12
N LEU A 100 9.85 -18.16 4.89
CA LEU A 100 10.34 -19.47 4.46
C LEU A 100 11.83 -19.40 4.13
N TYR A 101 12.47 -20.56 3.96
CA TYR A 101 13.92 -20.64 3.82
C TYR A 101 14.33 -21.47 2.61
N LEU A 102 15.35 -20.97 1.90
CA LEU A 102 16.12 -21.76 0.94
C LEU A 102 17.54 -21.91 1.49
N PHE A 103 17.99 -23.15 1.55
CA PHE A 103 19.35 -23.52 1.94
C PHE A 103 20.04 -24.22 0.77
N ASP A 104 21.36 -24.13 0.70
CA ASP A 104 22.16 -24.97 -0.19
C ASP A 104 22.69 -26.16 0.59
N ASN A 105 22.09 -27.35 0.37
CA ASN A 105 22.42 -28.58 1.09
C ASN A 105 22.39 -28.44 2.63
N GLY A 106 21.47 -27.62 3.14
CA GLY A 106 21.31 -27.32 4.57
C GLY A 106 22.25 -26.23 5.13
N GLY A 107 23.09 -25.63 4.28
CA GLY A 107 23.97 -24.49 4.58
C GLY A 107 23.51 -23.18 3.93
N SER A 108 24.32 -22.13 4.09
CA SER A 108 24.16 -20.86 3.39
C SER A 108 24.60 -20.94 1.93
N LEU A 109 24.02 -20.07 1.11
CA LEU A 109 24.38 -19.88 -0.28
C LEU A 109 25.75 -19.19 -0.34
N GLN A 110 26.74 -19.83 -0.97
CA GLN A 110 28.06 -19.22 -1.16
C GLN A 110 28.07 -18.34 -2.41
N LEU A 111 28.43 -17.06 -2.24
CA LEU A 111 28.55 -16.09 -3.31
C LEU A 111 29.89 -16.24 -4.03
N LYS A 112 29.93 -15.77 -5.28
CA LYS A 112 31.07 -15.93 -6.19
C LYS A 112 32.30 -15.14 -5.77
N HIS A 113 32.11 -13.95 -5.22
CA HIS A 113 33.20 -13.03 -4.86
C HIS A 113 33.46 -12.96 -3.35
N GLU A 114 34.68 -12.56 -2.98
CA GLU A 114 35.08 -12.30 -1.60
C GLU A 114 34.40 -11.03 -1.06
N ARG A 115 34.16 -10.94 0.25
CA ARG A 115 33.43 -9.78 0.83
C ARG A 115 34.10 -8.45 0.50
N GLY A 116 35.43 -8.40 0.62
CA GLY A 116 36.22 -7.19 0.37
C GLY A 116 36.04 -6.59 -1.03
N TYR A 117 35.70 -7.42 -2.02
CA TYR A 117 35.41 -6.98 -3.41
C TYR A 117 34.24 -6.00 -3.50
N TYR A 118 33.26 -6.18 -2.61
CA TYR A 118 32.05 -5.35 -2.49
C TYR A 118 32.21 -4.17 -1.53
N ALA A 119 33.40 -3.98 -0.97
CA ALA A 119 33.74 -2.88 -0.07
C ALA A 119 34.74 -1.91 -0.72
N GLY A 120 34.87 -0.72 -0.15
CA GLY A 120 35.81 0.29 -0.63
C GLY A 120 37.27 -0.16 -0.47
N TYR A 121 38.11 0.23 -1.43
CA TYR A 121 39.55 -0.01 -1.37
C TYR A 121 40.17 0.65 -0.14
N SER A 122 41.04 -0.09 0.55
CA SER A 122 41.93 0.42 1.58
C SER A 122 43.26 -0.34 1.56
N ALA A 123 44.24 0.08 2.35
CA ALA A 123 45.49 -0.69 2.52
C ALA A 123 45.22 -2.10 3.06
N ASP A 124 44.20 -2.25 3.89
CA ASP A 124 43.77 -3.53 4.48
C ASP A 124 42.79 -4.30 3.58
N ASN A 125 42.20 -3.64 2.58
CA ASN A 125 41.28 -4.23 1.59
C ASN A 125 41.71 -3.88 0.14
N PRO A 126 42.77 -4.51 -0.39
CA PRO A 126 43.32 -4.17 -1.70
C PRO A 126 42.42 -4.58 -2.88
N ILE A 127 41.46 -5.48 -2.67
CA ILE A 127 40.52 -5.98 -3.68
C ILE A 127 39.26 -5.11 -3.84
N GLY A 128 39.08 -4.13 -2.96
CA GLY A 128 37.90 -3.25 -2.96
C GLY A 128 37.83 -2.30 -4.15
N TYR A 129 36.65 -1.71 -4.36
CA TYR A 129 36.44 -0.71 -5.41
C TYR A 129 37.13 0.62 -5.08
N LYS A 130 37.67 1.29 -6.10
CA LYS A 130 38.41 2.55 -5.98
C LYS A 130 37.62 3.75 -6.45
N THR A 131 36.63 3.53 -7.31
CA THR A 131 35.84 4.59 -7.94
C THR A 131 34.34 4.40 -7.71
N SER A 132 33.56 5.48 -7.86
CA SER A 132 32.10 5.41 -7.81
C SER A 132 31.49 4.56 -8.94
N GLY A 133 32.15 4.49 -10.09
CA GLY A 133 31.74 3.63 -11.21
C GLY A 133 31.90 2.15 -10.88
N GLU A 134 33.05 1.77 -10.32
CA GLU A 134 33.27 0.41 -9.83
C GLU A 134 32.29 0.08 -8.70
N LYS A 135 32.06 0.99 -7.75
CA LYS A 135 31.06 0.82 -6.68
C LYS A 135 29.67 0.49 -7.23
N ALA A 136 29.19 1.24 -8.23
CA ALA A 136 27.90 0.98 -8.85
C ALA A 136 27.85 -0.39 -9.53
N TYR A 137 28.93 -0.76 -10.23
CA TYR A 137 29.08 -2.08 -10.83
C TYR A 137 29.09 -3.20 -9.78
N ARG A 138 29.78 -3.02 -8.65
CA ARG A 138 29.76 -3.95 -7.50
C ARG A 138 28.36 -4.14 -6.92
N MET A 139 27.55 -3.09 -6.92
CA MET A 139 26.17 -3.15 -6.43
C MET A 139 25.28 -4.00 -7.34
N TYR A 140 25.49 -3.89 -8.66
CA TYR A 140 24.87 -4.78 -9.65
C TYR A 140 25.37 -6.23 -9.52
N GLU A 141 26.69 -6.43 -9.46
CA GLU A 141 27.28 -7.77 -9.34
C GLU A 141 26.80 -8.50 -8.08
N LEU A 142 26.67 -7.79 -6.95
CA LEU A 142 26.16 -8.39 -5.72
C LEU A 142 24.74 -8.93 -5.90
N ARG A 143 23.88 -8.17 -6.60
CA ARG A 143 22.51 -8.61 -6.92
C ARG A 143 22.47 -9.86 -7.78
N THR A 144 23.30 -9.89 -8.82
CA THR A 144 23.39 -11.07 -9.68
C THR A 144 24.00 -12.25 -8.94
N ASP A 145 25.01 -12.05 -8.11
CA ASP A 145 25.68 -13.12 -7.37
C ASP A 145 24.73 -13.89 -6.45
N TRP A 146 23.95 -13.18 -5.62
CA TRP A 146 23.01 -13.87 -4.74
C TRP A 146 21.81 -14.43 -5.51
N SER A 147 21.38 -13.78 -6.60
CA SER A 147 20.28 -14.29 -7.44
C SER A 147 20.69 -15.58 -8.16
N ASP A 148 21.90 -15.61 -8.73
CA ASP A 148 22.49 -16.77 -9.38
C ASP A 148 22.67 -17.92 -8.39
N ALA A 149 23.07 -17.62 -7.14
CA ALA A 149 23.16 -18.63 -6.09
C ALA A 149 21.78 -19.22 -5.73
N ILE A 150 20.73 -18.41 -5.68
CA ILE A 150 19.34 -18.89 -5.48
C ILE A 150 18.91 -19.78 -6.65
N ASN A 151 19.07 -19.29 -7.88
CA ASN A 151 18.71 -20.02 -9.10
C ASN A 151 19.43 -21.36 -9.15
N LYS A 152 20.73 -21.38 -8.83
CA LYS A 152 21.53 -22.60 -8.76
C LYS A 152 21.01 -23.56 -7.69
N ALA A 153 20.75 -23.08 -6.47
CA ALA A 153 20.24 -23.94 -5.40
C ALA A 153 18.90 -24.59 -5.79
N ILE A 154 18.01 -23.84 -6.44
CA ILE A 154 16.74 -24.36 -6.97
C ILE A 154 16.97 -25.38 -8.09
N GLN A 155 17.87 -25.09 -9.05
CA GLN A 155 18.24 -26.00 -10.13
C GLN A 155 18.84 -27.32 -9.61
N ASP A 156 19.62 -27.25 -8.52
CA ASP A 156 20.21 -28.40 -7.84
C ASP A 156 19.17 -29.20 -7.02
N GLY A 157 17.91 -28.76 -7.00
CA GLY A 157 16.78 -29.44 -6.37
C GLY A 157 16.64 -29.16 -4.86
N ASN A 158 17.24 -28.08 -4.36
CA ASN A 158 17.09 -27.71 -2.95
C ASN A 158 15.63 -27.27 -2.67
N PRO A 159 14.98 -27.83 -1.64
CA PRO A 159 13.60 -27.50 -1.31
C PRO A 159 13.49 -26.15 -0.58
N ILE A 160 12.33 -25.50 -0.72
CA ILE A 160 11.92 -24.44 0.20
C ILE A 160 11.39 -25.09 1.47
N THR A 161 11.87 -24.67 2.64
CA THR A 161 11.51 -25.28 3.92
C THR A 161 11.20 -24.24 4.99
N ASN A 162 10.74 -24.71 6.15
CA ASN A 162 10.91 -23.96 7.40
C ASN A 162 12.39 -24.01 7.86
N TYR A 163 12.76 -23.23 8.88
CA TYR A 163 14.17 -23.03 9.26
C TYR A 163 14.93 -24.32 9.63
N ASN A 164 14.23 -25.34 10.13
CA ASN A 164 14.82 -26.61 10.57
C ASN A 164 14.63 -27.77 9.58
N GLY A 165 13.97 -27.53 8.44
CA GLY A 165 13.74 -28.53 7.40
C GLY A 165 12.66 -29.57 7.72
N SER A 166 11.91 -29.43 8.81
CA SER A 166 10.84 -30.38 9.17
C SER A 166 9.62 -30.31 8.24
N GLN A 167 9.48 -29.23 7.48
CA GLN A 167 8.39 -29.03 6.53
C GLN A 167 8.93 -28.44 5.23
N THR A 168 8.45 -28.95 4.11
CA THR A 168 8.73 -28.47 2.75
C THR A 168 7.51 -27.76 2.17
N TYR A 169 7.75 -26.75 1.34
CA TYR A 169 6.74 -25.91 0.72
C TYR A 169 6.85 -25.95 -0.81
N SER A 170 5.75 -25.64 -1.50
CA SER A 170 5.74 -25.50 -2.95
C SER A 170 6.35 -24.16 -3.35
N TYR A 171 6.87 -24.04 -4.58
CA TYR A 171 7.28 -22.73 -5.12
C TYR A 171 6.10 -21.77 -5.25
N GLU A 172 4.88 -22.28 -5.45
CA GLU A 172 3.66 -21.47 -5.47
C GLU A 172 3.38 -20.78 -4.12
N ASP A 173 3.95 -21.28 -3.02
CA ASP A 173 3.80 -20.64 -1.72
C ASP A 173 4.57 -19.32 -1.62
N LEU A 174 5.48 -19.03 -2.57
CA LEU A 174 6.26 -17.79 -2.63
C LEU A 174 5.49 -16.61 -3.24
N ASP A 175 4.34 -16.86 -3.85
CA ASP A 175 3.50 -15.87 -4.55
C ASP A 175 2.05 -16.01 -4.05
N LYS A 176 1.73 -15.37 -2.93
CA LYS A 176 0.40 -15.50 -2.31
C LYS A 176 -0.68 -14.72 -3.03
N ASN A 177 -0.32 -13.63 -3.71
CA ASN A 177 -1.27 -12.79 -4.45
C ASN A 177 -1.49 -13.28 -5.90
N ARG A 178 -0.66 -14.23 -6.38
CA ARG A 178 -0.69 -14.86 -7.70
C ARG A 178 -0.44 -13.89 -8.86
N ASP A 179 0.42 -12.90 -8.65
CA ASP A 179 0.81 -11.94 -9.69
C ASP A 179 2.02 -12.40 -10.53
N GLY A 180 2.55 -13.59 -10.25
CA GLY A 180 3.72 -14.16 -10.92
C GLY A 180 5.04 -13.63 -10.36
N LYS A 181 5.02 -12.86 -9.27
CA LYS A 181 6.19 -12.37 -8.56
C LYS A 181 6.33 -13.02 -7.20
N ILE A 182 7.57 -13.27 -6.81
CA ILE A 182 7.89 -13.67 -5.44
C ILE A 182 7.55 -12.49 -4.53
N ASP A 183 6.68 -12.70 -3.55
CA ASP A 183 6.16 -11.69 -2.63
C ASP A 183 7.29 -10.84 -2.00
N SER A 184 8.36 -11.50 -1.52
CA SER A 184 9.58 -10.84 -1.03
C SER A 184 10.75 -11.81 -0.92
N ILE A 185 11.98 -11.29 -1.08
CA ILE A 185 13.23 -11.99 -0.75
C ILE A 185 13.99 -11.19 0.32
N THR A 186 14.47 -11.86 1.37
CA THR A 186 15.41 -11.30 2.34
C THR A 186 16.74 -12.05 2.28
N VAL A 187 17.80 -11.35 1.87
CA VAL A 187 19.17 -11.86 1.85
C VAL A 187 19.88 -11.49 3.15
N ILE A 188 20.26 -12.49 3.94
CA ILE A 188 20.98 -12.29 5.21
C ILE A 188 22.43 -12.70 4.99
N TYR A 189 23.33 -11.72 4.96
CA TYR A 189 24.76 -12.00 4.87
C TYR A 189 25.32 -12.36 6.24
N LYS A 190 26.36 -13.21 6.26
CA LYS A 190 27.19 -13.44 7.45
C LYS A 190 27.67 -12.10 8.04
N ASN A 191 27.79 -12.00 9.36
CA ASN A 191 28.41 -10.84 10.00
C ASN A 191 29.91 -10.79 9.70
N THR A 192 30.44 -9.60 9.41
CA THR A 192 31.86 -9.44 9.06
C THR A 192 32.75 -9.35 10.29
N THR A 193 33.91 -10.00 10.23
CA THR A 193 35.05 -9.78 11.13
C THR A 193 36.20 -9.06 10.42
N GLN A 194 36.04 -8.75 9.14
CA GLN A 194 37.05 -8.12 8.30
C GLN A 194 37.16 -6.62 8.62
N ASN A 195 38.37 -6.07 8.51
CA ASN A 195 38.62 -4.64 8.70
C ASN A 195 38.23 -3.83 7.45
N ILE A 196 36.93 -3.78 7.17
CA ILE A 196 36.34 -3.04 6.05
C ILE A 196 35.40 -1.96 6.57
N VAL A 197 35.39 -0.80 5.91
CA VAL A 197 34.47 0.28 6.23
C VAL A 197 33.30 0.22 5.24
N ILE A 198 32.08 0.15 5.76
CA ILE A 198 30.84 0.16 4.99
C ILE A 198 30.11 1.46 5.30
N ASN A 199 29.96 2.32 4.30
CA ASN A 199 29.26 3.59 4.38
C ASN A 199 27.83 3.47 3.85
N ARG A 200 27.02 4.51 4.10
CA ARG A 200 25.71 4.64 3.49
C ARG A 200 25.82 4.56 1.96
N SER A 201 24.90 3.82 1.35
CA SER A 201 24.86 3.55 -0.10
C SER A 201 26.00 2.69 -0.62
N ASP A 202 26.85 2.09 0.22
CA ASP A 202 27.81 1.07 -0.22
C ASP A 202 27.11 -0.26 -0.54
N PRO A 203 27.68 -1.12 -1.41
CA PRO A 203 27.01 -2.36 -1.82
C PRO A 203 26.61 -3.27 -0.65
N LEU A 204 27.41 -3.30 0.41
CA LEU A 204 27.18 -4.11 1.62
C LEU A 204 26.33 -3.39 2.68
N TRP A 205 25.82 -2.17 2.41
CA TRP A 205 24.90 -1.49 3.32
C TRP A 205 23.55 -2.23 3.38
N ASN A 206 22.82 -2.12 4.48
CA ASN A 206 21.47 -2.69 4.59
C ASN A 206 20.49 -1.80 3.82
N TYR A 207 19.74 -2.36 2.88
CA TYR A 207 18.72 -1.62 2.12
C TYR A 207 17.73 -2.56 1.44
N LYS A 208 16.59 -2.01 1.05
CA LYS A 208 15.66 -2.55 0.05
C LYS A 208 16.01 -2.07 -1.36
N ASP A 209 15.97 -2.95 -2.36
CA ASP A 209 16.11 -2.59 -3.77
C ASP A 209 15.29 -3.54 -4.67
N TYR A 210 15.43 -3.38 -5.98
CA TYR A 210 14.79 -4.18 -7.01
C TYR A 210 15.79 -5.16 -7.64
N ALA A 211 15.38 -6.41 -7.83
CA ALA A 211 16.10 -7.42 -8.58
C ALA A 211 15.10 -8.46 -9.12
N ASP A 212 15.09 -8.68 -10.43
CA ASP A 212 14.21 -9.63 -11.14
C ASP A 212 14.98 -10.81 -11.74
N TYR A 213 16.16 -11.10 -11.18
CA TYR A 213 17.07 -12.12 -11.69
C TYR A 213 16.80 -13.53 -11.14
N VAL A 214 15.97 -13.70 -10.11
CA VAL A 214 15.55 -15.03 -9.65
C VAL A 214 14.37 -15.49 -10.47
N GLU A 215 14.50 -16.64 -11.14
CA GLU A 215 13.48 -17.20 -12.02
C GLU A 215 13.19 -18.65 -11.65
N ILE A 216 11.95 -18.92 -11.25
CA ILE A 216 11.51 -20.25 -10.79
C ILE A 216 10.45 -20.79 -11.73
N ASN A 217 10.75 -21.89 -12.42
CA ASN A 217 9.78 -22.58 -13.26
C ASN A 217 8.87 -23.47 -12.42
N LEU A 218 7.55 -23.27 -12.52
CA LEU A 218 6.54 -24.04 -11.78
C LEU A 218 6.23 -25.41 -12.42
N GLY A 219 6.82 -25.72 -13.57
CA GLY A 219 6.69 -27.00 -14.27
C GLY A 219 5.46 -27.11 -15.18
N ASP A 220 4.54 -26.15 -15.11
CA ASP A 220 3.32 -26.06 -15.93
C ASP A 220 3.39 -24.97 -17.01
N GLY A 221 4.57 -24.39 -17.22
CA GLY A 221 4.81 -23.28 -18.15
C GLY A 221 4.70 -21.89 -17.50
N ARG A 222 4.29 -21.80 -16.23
CA ARG A 222 4.37 -20.55 -15.45
C ARG A 222 5.78 -20.35 -14.86
N MET A 223 6.15 -19.08 -14.73
CA MET A 223 7.41 -18.63 -14.13
C MET A 223 7.10 -17.67 -12.99
N LEU A 224 7.74 -17.88 -11.85
CA LEU A 224 7.85 -16.85 -10.81
C LEU A 224 9.13 -16.07 -11.01
N GLN A 225 9.06 -14.75 -10.83
CA GLN A 225 10.22 -13.87 -10.86
C GLN A 225 10.36 -13.11 -9.55
N SER A 226 11.57 -12.84 -9.10
CA SER A 226 11.77 -11.86 -8.03
C SER A 226 11.38 -10.45 -8.48
N GLN A 227 11.17 -9.56 -7.51
CA GLN A 227 10.92 -8.14 -7.78
C GLN A 227 11.63 -7.28 -6.75
N TYR A 228 11.16 -7.31 -5.51
CA TYR A 228 11.75 -6.56 -4.42
C TYR A 228 12.49 -7.49 -3.47
N TYR A 229 13.64 -7.01 -2.99
CA TYR A 229 14.41 -7.72 -1.99
C TYR A 229 14.93 -6.76 -0.93
N VAL A 230 15.14 -7.31 0.25
CA VAL A 230 15.89 -6.68 1.34
C VAL A 230 17.21 -7.41 1.48
N GLN A 231 18.29 -6.66 1.74
CA GLN A 231 19.53 -7.23 2.25
C GLN A 231 19.86 -6.71 3.64
N VAL A 232 20.29 -7.60 4.53
CA VAL A 232 20.62 -7.29 5.92
C VAL A 232 21.85 -8.03 6.41
N ILE A 233 22.71 -7.31 7.14
CA ILE A 233 23.73 -7.86 8.03
C ILE A 233 23.26 -7.65 9.47
N ASN A 234 23.17 -8.73 10.24
CA ASN A 234 22.75 -8.68 11.64
C ASN A 234 23.93 -8.73 12.61
N ASN A 235 23.74 -8.16 13.80
CA ASN A 235 24.69 -8.29 14.92
C ASN A 235 24.22 -9.42 15.86
N TYR A 236 25.02 -10.48 15.97
CA TYR A 236 24.75 -11.62 16.84
C TYR A 236 25.48 -11.54 18.20
N SER A 237 26.37 -10.57 18.39
CA SER A 237 27.07 -10.33 19.66
C SER A 237 26.16 -9.71 20.71
N THR A 238 25.10 -9.02 20.30
CA THR A 238 24.07 -8.45 21.18
C THR A 238 22.71 -8.94 20.73
N LEU A 239 22.13 -9.85 21.52
CA LEU A 239 20.80 -10.41 21.30
C LEU A 239 19.84 -9.89 22.38
N TYR A 240 18.56 -9.90 22.05
CA TYR A 240 17.46 -9.45 22.88
C TYR A 240 16.49 -10.60 23.09
N MET A 241 15.88 -10.69 24.27
CA MET A 241 14.92 -11.74 24.61
C MET A 241 13.77 -11.09 25.37
N ALA A 242 12.54 -11.36 24.95
CA ALA A 242 11.37 -10.91 25.70
C ALA A 242 11.17 -11.78 26.94
N ASN A 243 10.75 -11.17 28.04
CA ASN A 243 10.45 -11.91 29.27
C ASN A 243 9.40 -13.02 29.07
N ASN A 244 8.51 -12.84 28.09
CA ASN A 244 7.39 -13.72 27.79
C ASN A 244 7.79 -15.11 27.27
N ASP A 245 8.76 -15.20 26.36
CA ASP A 245 9.11 -16.43 25.65
C ASP A 245 10.58 -16.80 25.73
N GLN A 246 11.44 -15.87 26.17
CA GLN A 246 12.89 -16.07 26.27
C GLN A 246 13.50 -16.56 24.94
N LYS A 247 12.97 -16.11 23.80
CA LYS A 247 13.54 -16.42 22.49
C LYS A 247 14.54 -15.33 22.08
N PRO A 248 15.80 -15.67 21.80
CA PRO A 248 16.78 -14.68 21.36
C PRO A 248 16.47 -14.21 19.95
N ILE A 249 16.42 -12.90 19.79
CA ILE A 249 16.24 -12.18 18.53
C ILE A 249 17.37 -11.18 18.31
N VAL A 250 17.61 -10.85 17.05
CA VAL A 250 18.42 -9.68 16.69
C VAL A 250 17.64 -8.39 16.96
N SER A 251 18.30 -7.24 16.90
CA SER A 251 17.58 -5.95 16.85
C SER A 251 16.63 -5.95 15.64
N LEU A 252 15.33 -5.72 15.87
CA LEU A 252 14.31 -5.68 14.83
C LEU A 252 14.21 -4.32 14.14
N LYS A 253 15.03 -3.32 14.52
CA LYS A 253 15.05 -1.99 13.89
C LYS A 253 15.20 -2.09 12.37
N SER A 254 16.28 -2.69 11.89
CA SER A 254 16.53 -2.82 10.44
C SER A 254 15.58 -3.83 9.78
N PRO A 255 15.36 -5.06 10.31
CA PRO A 255 14.42 -5.99 9.72
C PRO A 255 13.00 -5.43 9.48
N ILE A 256 12.45 -4.68 10.46
CA ILE A 256 11.14 -4.06 10.30
C ILE A 256 11.23 -2.86 9.35
N HIS A 257 12.23 -1.99 9.49
CA HIS A 257 12.36 -0.81 8.62
C HIS A 257 12.45 -1.20 7.13
N GLU A 258 13.35 -2.12 6.78
CA GLU A 258 13.57 -2.53 5.39
C GLU A 258 12.37 -3.29 4.82
N MET A 259 11.71 -4.13 5.62
CA MET A 259 10.45 -4.77 5.21
C MET A 259 9.35 -3.72 4.95
N GLY A 260 9.38 -2.58 5.64
CA GLY A 260 8.47 -1.46 5.35
C GLY A 260 8.61 -0.94 3.93
N HIS A 261 9.84 -0.91 3.41
CA HIS A 261 10.11 -0.52 2.02
C HIS A 261 9.65 -1.56 0.99
N ILE A 262 9.54 -2.85 1.35
CA ILE A 262 8.88 -3.86 0.50
C ILE A 262 7.42 -3.49 0.28
N PHE A 263 6.74 -3.03 1.34
CA PHE A 263 5.34 -2.56 1.25
C PHE A 263 5.19 -1.15 0.66
N GLY A 264 6.28 -0.50 0.25
CA GLY A 264 6.28 0.81 -0.39
C GLY A 264 6.36 2.01 0.56
N LEU A 265 6.55 1.79 1.86
CA LEU A 265 6.83 2.89 2.79
C LEU A 265 8.19 3.52 2.47
N LEU A 266 8.33 4.82 2.71
CA LEU A 266 9.55 5.56 2.44
C LEU A 266 10.14 6.15 3.72
N ASP A 267 11.42 6.49 3.66
CA ASP A 267 12.18 7.07 4.77
C ASP A 267 11.57 8.38 5.29
N LEU A 268 11.31 8.41 6.60
CA LEU A 268 10.74 9.55 7.33
C LEU A 268 11.75 10.33 8.19
N TYR A 269 13.02 9.89 8.23
CA TYR A 269 14.12 10.68 8.77
C TYR A 269 14.66 11.67 7.72
N ASN A 270 15.50 12.62 8.15
CA ASN A 270 16.13 13.60 7.27
C ASN A 270 17.65 13.36 7.16
N SER A 271 18.21 13.63 5.98
CA SER A 271 19.66 13.67 5.72
C SER A 271 20.39 14.84 6.39
N SER A 272 19.70 15.94 6.73
CA SER A 272 20.31 17.14 7.36
C SER A 272 20.34 17.12 8.90
N GLY A 273 20.13 15.96 9.53
CA GLY A 273 20.23 15.81 11.00
C GLY A 273 19.02 16.31 11.80
N GLN A 274 17.91 16.64 11.15
CA GLN A 274 16.65 16.97 11.83
C GLN A 274 15.71 15.76 11.91
N THR A 275 14.85 15.75 12.91
CA THR A 275 14.06 14.58 13.28
C THR A 275 12.57 14.94 13.34
N PRO A 276 11.90 15.13 12.18
CA PRO A 276 10.51 15.57 12.12
C PRO A 276 9.52 14.53 12.66
N VAL A 277 9.88 13.24 12.63
CA VAL A 277 9.03 12.11 13.07
C VAL A 277 9.69 11.30 14.19
N TYR A 278 10.97 10.96 14.03
CA TYR A 278 11.75 10.15 14.98
C TYR A 278 11.04 8.86 15.41
N PHE A 279 10.83 8.58 16.70
CA PHE A 279 10.25 7.30 17.13
C PHE A 279 8.74 7.17 16.89
N MET A 280 8.07 8.21 16.38
CA MET A 280 6.66 8.11 16.04
C MET A 280 6.39 7.23 14.82
N SER A 281 7.42 6.75 14.12
CA SER A 281 7.29 5.70 13.12
C SER A 281 8.57 4.87 13.02
N ALA A 282 8.40 3.57 12.76
CA ALA A 282 9.51 2.68 12.41
C ALA A 282 10.26 3.11 11.13
N MET A 283 9.63 3.89 10.25
CA MET A 283 10.25 4.40 9.02
C MET A 283 11.11 5.67 9.26
N ALA A 284 11.20 6.15 10.50
CA ALA A 284 12.09 7.25 10.87
C ALA A 284 13.26 6.77 11.74
N ASN A 285 13.08 6.63 13.05
CA ASN A 285 14.09 6.08 13.94
C ASN A 285 13.41 5.31 15.07
N ALA A 286 14.18 4.52 15.81
CA ALA A 286 13.65 3.72 16.92
C ALA A 286 14.50 3.91 18.17
N ILE A 287 13.83 4.09 19.31
CA ILE A 287 14.51 4.20 20.61
C ILE A 287 14.88 2.82 21.16
N SER A 288 14.11 1.79 20.85
CA SER A 288 14.31 0.42 21.33
C SER A 288 14.75 -0.52 20.18
N PRO A 289 15.49 -1.60 20.44
CA PRO A 289 15.74 -2.67 19.46
C PRO A 289 14.47 -3.20 18.77
N VAL A 290 13.31 -3.07 19.42
CA VAL A 290 12.01 -3.27 18.78
C VAL A 290 11.37 -1.89 18.54
N PRO A 291 11.17 -1.47 17.28
CA PRO A 291 10.64 -0.15 16.94
C PRO A 291 9.17 0.03 17.36
N GLN A 292 8.77 1.29 17.52
CA GLN A 292 7.38 1.68 17.71
C GLN A 292 6.53 1.43 16.46
N GLY A 293 5.20 1.45 16.61
CA GLY A 293 4.27 1.26 15.50
C GLY A 293 4.34 2.34 14.41
N LEU A 294 3.90 1.99 13.21
CA LEU A 294 3.65 2.93 12.10
C LEU A 294 2.56 3.94 12.46
N SER A 295 2.68 5.15 11.91
CA SER A 295 1.65 6.19 12.02
C SER A 295 0.37 5.82 11.26
N ILE A 296 -0.76 6.41 11.66
CA ILE A 296 -2.03 6.25 10.93
C ILE A 296 -1.93 6.68 9.45
N LYS A 297 -1.08 7.67 9.11
CA LYS A 297 -0.86 8.08 7.72
C LYS A 297 -0.21 6.98 6.89
N GLU A 298 0.75 6.26 7.45
CA GLU A 298 1.41 5.13 6.78
C GLU A 298 0.43 3.95 6.61
N LYS A 299 -0.39 3.68 7.63
CA LYS A 299 -1.46 2.66 7.54
C LYS A 299 -2.49 3.01 6.46
N GLU A 300 -2.86 4.28 6.33
CA GLU A 300 -3.72 4.76 5.23
C GLU A 300 -3.04 4.53 3.87
N ALA A 301 -1.76 4.89 3.73
CA ALA A 301 -1.03 4.72 2.48
C ALA A 301 -1.00 3.25 2.01
N LEU A 302 -0.91 2.32 2.95
CA LEU A 302 -0.92 0.87 2.74
C LEU A 302 -2.32 0.28 2.54
N GLY A 303 -3.39 1.07 2.68
CA GLY A 303 -4.77 0.58 2.60
C GLY A 303 -5.18 -0.29 3.79
N TRP A 304 -4.55 -0.12 4.95
CA TRP A 304 -4.88 -0.85 6.18
C TRP A 304 -5.96 -0.15 7.01
N THR A 305 -6.34 1.05 6.62
CA THR A 305 -7.51 1.79 7.11
C THR A 305 -8.54 1.93 6.02
N ASP A 306 -9.77 2.20 6.43
CA ASP A 306 -10.94 2.49 5.61
C ASP A 306 -11.71 3.68 6.23
N ASP A 307 -12.84 4.06 5.64
CA ASP A 307 -13.63 5.20 6.08
C ASP A 307 -14.25 5.02 7.48
N SER A 308 -14.29 3.80 8.01
CA SER A 308 -14.80 3.55 9.36
C SER A 308 -13.70 3.64 10.42
N THR A 309 -12.48 3.20 10.09
CA THR A 309 -11.31 3.22 10.99
C THR A 309 -10.53 4.54 10.96
N LEU A 310 -10.54 5.25 9.83
CA LEU A 310 -9.92 6.58 9.66
C LEU A 310 -10.95 7.59 9.13
N LYS A 311 -11.58 8.34 10.04
CA LYS A 311 -12.67 9.25 9.70
C LYS A 311 -12.18 10.63 9.29
N THR A 312 -12.92 11.29 8.40
CA THR A 312 -12.62 12.68 8.02
C THR A 312 -13.40 13.65 8.89
N ILE A 313 -12.71 14.65 9.45
CA ILE A 313 -13.30 15.75 10.21
C ILE A 313 -13.59 16.89 9.23
N THR A 314 -14.85 17.34 9.16
CA THR A 314 -15.27 18.43 8.26
C THR A 314 -15.96 19.59 8.97
N GLU A 315 -16.30 19.44 10.25
CA GLU A 315 -16.89 20.48 11.10
C GLU A 315 -16.22 20.50 12.50
N PRO A 316 -16.01 21.66 13.13
CA PRO A 316 -15.56 21.73 14.53
C PRO A 316 -16.45 20.93 15.47
N GLY A 317 -15.88 20.36 16.52
CA GLY A 317 -16.64 19.54 17.45
C GLY A 317 -15.80 18.65 18.36
N GLU A 318 -16.51 17.81 19.11
CA GLU A 318 -15.92 16.80 19.96
C GLU A 318 -15.89 15.45 19.22
N TYR A 319 -14.75 14.77 19.28
CA TYR A 319 -14.49 13.53 18.58
C TYR A 319 -13.87 12.49 19.51
N LYS A 320 -14.19 11.22 19.27
CA LYS A 320 -13.66 10.08 20.03
C LYS A 320 -12.82 9.20 19.14
N VAL A 321 -11.60 8.93 19.58
CA VAL A 321 -10.64 8.06 18.89
C VAL A 321 -10.25 6.92 19.82
N LYS A 322 -10.27 5.70 19.28
CA LYS A 322 -9.84 4.50 19.99
C LYS A 322 -8.34 4.32 19.86
N LEU A 323 -7.75 3.65 20.84
CA LEU A 323 -6.33 3.34 20.90
C LEU A 323 -5.87 2.59 19.64
N SER A 324 -4.78 3.07 19.06
CA SER A 324 -4.16 2.45 17.89
C SER A 324 -3.79 0.98 18.19
N GLY A 325 -4.28 0.07 17.36
CA GLY A 325 -4.05 -1.37 17.51
C GLY A 325 -5.08 -2.14 18.35
N THR A 326 -6.14 -1.49 18.87
CA THR A 326 -7.24 -2.18 19.59
C THR A 326 -8.58 -2.16 18.84
N ALA A 327 -8.58 -1.77 17.56
CA ALA A 327 -9.75 -1.93 16.70
C ALA A 327 -10.11 -3.41 16.56
N THR A 328 -11.31 -3.78 17.01
CA THR A 328 -11.86 -5.13 16.93
C THR A 328 -13.22 -5.16 16.24
N GLY A 329 -13.84 -4.00 16.00
CA GLY A 329 -15.09 -3.85 15.27
C GLY A 329 -14.96 -3.00 14.01
N THR A 330 -15.91 -3.15 13.08
CA THR A 330 -15.98 -2.39 11.83
C THR A 330 -16.27 -0.90 12.04
N ASP A 331 -16.64 -0.46 13.24
CA ASP A 331 -16.96 0.94 13.56
C ASP A 331 -15.93 1.63 14.48
N ASP A 332 -14.85 0.92 14.83
CA ASP A 332 -13.80 1.44 15.72
C ASP A 332 -12.93 2.47 14.99
N CYS A 333 -13.18 3.75 15.24
CA CYS A 333 -12.37 4.85 14.71
C CYS A 333 -11.03 4.93 15.46
N ILE A 334 -9.92 4.56 14.82
CA ILE A 334 -8.56 4.59 15.39
C ILE A 334 -7.75 5.82 14.98
N GLY A 335 -8.28 6.61 14.05
CA GLY A 335 -7.71 7.90 13.72
C GLY A 335 -8.69 8.81 13.02
N TYR A 336 -8.33 10.07 12.95
CA TYR A 336 -9.02 11.09 12.17
C TYR A 336 -8.07 11.77 11.21
N LYS A 337 -8.61 12.30 10.12
CA LYS A 337 -7.92 13.22 9.23
C LYS A 337 -8.74 14.48 8.96
N ALA A 338 -8.08 15.62 8.80
CA ALA A 338 -8.71 16.89 8.47
C ALA A 338 -7.86 17.63 7.43
N GLY A 339 -8.47 18.06 6.32
CA GLY A 339 -7.79 18.90 5.34
C GLY A 339 -7.56 20.29 5.93
N ILE A 340 -6.36 20.86 5.75
CA ILE A 340 -6.00 22.20 6.17
C ILE A 340 -5.60 22.99 4.91
N PRO A 341 -6.57 23.64 4.23
CA PRO A 341 -6.31 24.31 2.96
C PRO A 341 -5.24 25.40 3.05
N GLU A 342 -5.18 26.14 4.17
CA GLU A 342 -4.20 27.22 4.36
C GLU A 342 -2.75 26.73 4.38
N LEU A 343 -2.51 25.47 4.76
CA LEU A 343 -1.18 24.86 4.75
C LEU A 343 -0.93 23.99 3.51
N ASN A 344 -1.97 23.68 2.73
CA ASN A 344 -1.96 22.60 1.76
C ASN A 344 -1.42 21.30 2.39
N ARG A 345 -2.01 20.93 3.53
CA ARG A 345 -1.65 19.77 4.34
C ARG A 345 -2.91 19.09 4.85
N THR A 346 -2.77 17.81 5.22
CA THR A 346 -3.76 17.06 5.95
C THR A 346 -3.23 16.79 7.36
N LEU A 347 -4.02 17.16 8.37
CA LEU A 347 -3.78 16.81 9.76
C LEU A 347 -4.31 15.42 10.03
N TYR A 348 -3.47 14.55 10.59
CA TYR A 348 -3.86 13.22 11.08
C TYR A 348 -3.78 13.21 12.60
N LEU A 349 -4.77 12.61 13.25
CA LEU A 349 -4.83 12.47 14.70
C LEU A 349 -5.01 11.00 15.06
N GLU A 350 -4.16 10.48 15.96
CA GLU A 350 -4.28 9.11 16.47
C GLU A 350 -3.99 9.05 17.98
N TYR A 351 -4.68 8.17 18.69
CA TYR A 351 -4.38 7.94 20.10
C TYR A 351 -3.34 6.83 20.24
N ARG A 352 -2.19 7.15 20.84
CA ARG A 352 -1.14 6.19 21.18
C ARG A 352 -0.92 6.11 22.69
N ASN A 353 -0.82 4.88 23.18
CA ASN A 353 -0.50 4.59 24.56
C ASN A 353 0.84 3.87 24.64
N PHE A 354 1.83 4.54 25.20
CA PHE A 354 3.18 4.03 25.45
C PHE A 354 3.35 3.52 26.90
N SER A 355 2.28 3.48 27.70
CA SER A 355 2.27 2.86 29.03
C SER A 355 2.23 1.32 28.94
N THR A 356 2.16 0.65 30.09
CA THR A 356 2.04 -0.81 30.19
C THR A 356 0.78 -1.39 29.56
N ASP A 357 -0.26 -0.58 29.41
CA ASP A 357 -1.59 -1.02 28.96
C ASP A 357 -1.80 -0.83 27.44
N GLY A 358 -0.82 -0.23 26.76
CA GLY A 358 -0.86 -0.03 25.31
C GLY A 358 -0.51 -1.26 24.47
N SER A 359 -0.50 -1.08 23.15
CA SER A 359 0.02 -2.08 22.20
C SER A 359 1.43 -2.50 22.60
N LYS A 360 1.74 -3.80 22.54
CA LYS A 360 3.09 -4.32 22.84
C LYS A 360 4.18 -3.62 22.02
N TYR A 361 3.86 -3.13 20.83
CA TYR A 361 4.78 -2.36 19.97
C TYR A 361 4.89 -0.88 20.31
N ASP A 362 3.98 -0.30 21.09
CA ASP A 362 4.08 1.09 21.55
C ASP A 362 4.53 1.21 23.02
N LYS A 363 4.55 0.15 23.82
CA LYS A 363 5.08 0.23 25.20
C LYS A 363 6.48 0.85 25.25
N SER A 364 6.67 1.83 26.12
CA SER A 364 7.96 2.44 26.45
C SER A 364 8.96 1.43 27.01
N GLU A 365 8.47 0.50 27.83
CA GLU A 365 9.23 -0.63 28.35
C GLU A 365 8.80 -1.92 27.63
N LYS A 366 9.71 -2.47 26.81
CA LYS A 366 9.47 -3.70 26.05
C LYS A 366 9.72 -4.98 26.83
N GLN A 367 10.25 -4.88 28.05
CA GLN A 367 10.66 -6.03 28.88
C GLN A 367 11.62 -6.98 28.12
N LEU A 368 12.62 -6.37 27.45
CA LEU A 368 13.66 -7.07 26.69
C LEU A 368 14.96 -7.11 27.48
N THR A 369 15.69 -8.22 27.43
CA THR A 369 17.08 -8.26 27.89
C THR A 369 17.91 -7.19 27.16
N ASN A 370 18.85 -6.53 27.85
CA ASN A 370 19.74 -5.52 27.26
C ASN A 370 19.05 -4.32 26.57
N SER A 371 17.80 -4.01 26.92
CA SER A 371 17.09 -2.81 26.45
C SER A 371 16.94 -1.79 27.58
N GLU A 372 17.16 -0.52 27.26
CA GLU A 372 16.83 0.58 28.17
C GLU A 372 15.37 1.01 27.98
N THR A 373 14.75 1.48 29.06
CA THR A 373 13.41 2.08 29.05
C THR A 373 13.55 3.57 28.77
N SER A 374 12.73 4.09 27.85
CA SER A 374 12.65 5.53 27.59
C SER A 374 11.27 6.06 27.89
N ASN A 375 11.20 7.19 28.60
CA ASN A 375 9.94 7.80 28.98
C ASN A 375 9.31 8.48 27.74
N ILE A 376 8.20 7.92 27.26
CA ILE A 376 7.44 8.45 26.13
C ILE A 376 6.04 8.81 26.61
N LYS A 377 5.63 10.05 26.35
CA LYS A 377 4.32 10.56 26.73
C LYS A 377 3.22 9.90 25.89
N SER A 378 2.19 9.42 26.55
CA SER A 378 0.99 8.85 25.93
C SER A 378 -0.08 9.91 25.71
N GLY A 379 -0.91 9.73 24.69
CA GLY A 379 -1.98 10.67 24.36
C GLY A 379 -2.24 10.80 22.87
N LEU A 380 -2.88 11.91 22.49
CA LEU A 380 -3.20 12.20 21.10
C LEU A 380 -1.94 12.67 20.37
N VAL A 381 -1.51 11.92 19.36
CA VAL A 381 -0.41 12.30 18.48
C VAL A 381 -0.99 12.92 17.21
N CYS A 382 -0.45 14.06 16.82
CA CYS A 382 -0.89 14.82 15.67
C CYS A 382 0.22 14.87 14.61
N TYR A 383 -0.13 14.59 13.37
CA TYR A 383 0.79 14.62 12.23
C TYR A 383 0.30 15.58 11.16
N LEU A 384 1.20 16.35 10.55
CA LEU A 384 0.92 17.06 9.30
C LEU A 384 1.55 16.31 8.15
N ALA A 385 0.74 15.98 7.14
CA ALA A 385 1.21 15.34 5.91
C ALA A 385 0.85 16.19 4.68
N LYS A 386 1.63 16.07 3.61
CA LYS A 386 1.26 16.62 2.30
C LYS A 386 0.06 15.87 1.73
N SER A 387 -0.98 16.61 1.35
CA SER A 387 -2.28 16.04 0.95
C SER A 387 -2.23 15.27 -0.38
N ASP A 388 -1.30 15.64 -1.27
CA ASP A 388 -1.10 15.07 -2.60
C ASP A 388 -0.14 13.86 -2.62
N ILE A 389 0.39 13.45 -1.46
CA ILE A 389 1.38 12.38 -1.36
C ILE A 389 0.79 11.16 -0.65
N ARG A 390 0.71 10.04 -1.36
CA ARG A 390 0.31 8.75 -0.77
C ARG A 390 1.36 8.25 0.22
N PHE A 391 2.60 8.05 -0.23
CA PHE A 391 3.73 7.57 0.56
C PHE A 391 4.70 8.71 0.88
N PRO A 392 4.66 9.31 2.10
CA PRO A 392 5.52 10.43 2.43
C PRO A 392 6.98 10.03 2.59
N SER A 393 7.90 10.87 2.09
CA SER A 393 9.34 10.75 2.34
C SER A 393 9.95 12.08 2.78
N ASN A 394 10.79 12.03 3.81
CA ASN A 394 11.49 13.20 4.36
C ASN A 394 12.97 13.30 3.95
N LEU A 395 13.50 12.37 3.14
CA LEU A 395 14.92 12.37 2.73
C LEU A 395 15.37 13.71 2.12
N ASN A 396 14.48 14.31 1.32
CA ASN A 396 14.67 15.59 0.64
C ASN A 396 13.84 16.73 1.26
N GLY A 397 13.21 16.47 2.41
CA GLY A 397 12.41 17.45 3.12
C GLY A 397 13.27 18.55 3.74
N LYS A 398 12.64 19.66 4.09
CA LYS A 398 13.26 20.80 4.78
C LYS A 398 12.35 21.28 5.91
N PRO A 399 12.87 21.98 6.93
CA PRO A 399 12.04 22.61 7.97
C PRO A 399 10.82 23.32 7.39
N GLY A 400 9.63 23.03 7.91
CA GLY A 400 8.36 23.63 7.46
C GLY A 400 7.82 23.07 6.13
N ASN A 401 8.51 22.13 5.50
CA ASN A 401 8.08 21.50 4.25
C ASN A 401 8.37 19.99 4.22
N TRP A 402 8.22 19.33 5.37
CA TRP A 402 8.28 17.87 5.48
C TRP A 402 7.11 17.23 4.73
N ALA A 403 7.32 16.01 4.23
CA ALA A 403 6.22 15.22 3.67
C ALA A 403 5.31 14.68 4.77
N LEU A 404 5.89 14.36 5.92
CA LEU A 404 5.22 14.04 7.17
C LEU A 404 6.00 14.62 8.34
N GLU A 405 5.32 15.27 9.28
CA GLU A 405 5.92 15.73 10.53
C GLU A 405 4.99 15.52 11.72
N VAL A 406 5.59 15.23 12.88
CA VAL A 406 4.91 15.19 14.16
C VAL A 406 4.91 16.61 14.74
N ILE A 407 3.71 17.15 14.95
CA ILE A 407 3.51 18.46 15.55
C ILE A 407 3.33 18.33 17.07
N GLY A 408 3.84 19.33 17.80
CA GLY A 408 3.93 19.30 19.25
C GLY A 408 5.27 18.76 19.76
N GLY A 409 5.44 18.87 21.09
CA GLY A 409 6.67 18.50 21.78
C GLY A 409 7.82 19.49 21.55
N THR A 410 8.83 19.38 22.41
CA THR A 410 10.04 20.22 22.38
C THR A 410 11.31 19.39 22.19
N GLN A 411 11.24 18.08 22.40
CA GLN A 411 12.38 17.18 22.27
C GLN A 411 12.58 16.79 20.81
N SER A 412 13.85 16.73 20.38
CA SER A 412 14.25 16.24 19.05
C SER A 412 13.75 14.81 18.81
N THR A 413 13.67 14.00 19.87
CA THR A 413 13.17 12.64 19.80
C THR A 413 11.65 12.56 19.63
N LYS A 414 10.90 13.64 19.84
CA LYS A 414 9.42 13.67 19.88
C LYS A 414 8.79 12.95 21.07
N SER A 415 9.54 12.65 22.13
CA SER A 415 9.11 11.88 23.33
C SER A 415 7.97 12.53 24.09
N ASP A 416 7.83 13.83 23.95
CA ASP A 416 6.85 14.68 24.61
C ASP A 416 5.75 15.21 23.67
N ALA A 417 5.71 14.75 22.41
CA ALA A 417 4.82 15.31 21.40
C ALA A 417 3.33 14.97 21.60
N ALA A 418 3.02 13.85 22.24
CA ALA A 418 1.62 13.45 22.49
C ALA A 418 0.93 14.42 23.46
N LEU A 419 -0.35 14.73 23.20
CA LEU A 419 -1.19 15.57 24.05
C LEU A 419 -1.89 14.69 25.09
N GLY A 420 -1.64 14.96 26.37
CA GLY A 420 -2.35 14.35 27.50
C GLY A 420 -3.63 15.11 27.83
N LEU A 421 -4.31 14.69 28.90
CA LEU A 421 -5.53 15.34 29.37
C LEU A 421 -5.33 16.86 29.60
N ASN A 422 -6.23 17.68 29.05
CA ASN A 422 -6.20 19.14 29.06
C ASN A 422 -5.06 19.81 28.27
N ASP A 423 -4.18 19.04 27.63
CA ASP A 423 -3.19 19.62 26.72
C ASP A 423 -3.88 20.09 25.45
N SER A 424 -3.34 21.17 24.88
CA SER A 424 -3.82 21.70 23.61
C SER A 424 -2.66 21.98 22.65
N LEU A 425 -2.96 21.87 21.37
CA LEU A 425 -2.05 22.12 20.27
C LEU A 425 -2.67 23.12 19.32
N GLN A 426 -2.00 24.26 19.17
CA GLN A 426 -2.32 25.22 18.12
C GLN A 426 -1.69 24.72 16.82
N VAL A 427 -2.52 24.26 15.87
CA VAL A 427 -2.05 23.73 14.58
C VAL A 427 -1.81 24.88 13.61
N THR A 428 -2.72 25.85 13.58
CA THR A 428 -2.63 27.11 12.84
C THR A 428 -3.23 28.24 13.67
N ASP A 429 -3.19 29.49 13.21
CA ASP A 429 -3.81 30.61 13.96
C ASP A 429 -5.33 30.42 14.17
N LYS A 430 -5.97 29.61 13.32
CA LYS A 430 -7.41 29.37 13.36
C LYS A 430 -7.78 27.97 13.83
N LEU A 431 -6.87 27.00 13.79
CA LEU A 431 -7.15 25.59 14.11
C LEU A 431 -6.44 25.16 15.40
N LYS A 432 -7.23 24.69 16.37
CA LYS A 432 -6.76 24.21 17.67
C LYS A 432 -7.35 22.85 18.00
N VAL A 433 -6.52 21.98 18.56
CA VAL A 433 -6.91 20.66 19.09
C VAL A 433 -6.68 20.63 20.60
N THR A 434 -7.63 20.12 21.37
CA THR A 434 -7.51 19.99 22.84
C THR A 434 -8.01 18.62 23.29
N VAL A 435 -7.27 17.93 24.15
CA VAL A 435 -7.71 16.64 24.69
C VAL A 435 -8.64 16.86 25.89
N ALA A 436 -9.87 16.38 25.77
CA ALA A 436 -10.93 16.60 26.75
C ALA A 436 -11.03 15.45 27.78
N ALA A 437 -10.80 14.20 27.35
CA ALA A 437 -10.83 13.03 28.24
C ALA A 437 -9.95 11.89 27.72
N ILE A 438 -9.44 11.05 28.63
CA ILE A 438 -8.76 9.79 28.32
C ILE A 438 -9.34 8.72 29.26
N GLU A 439 -10.07 7.76 28.70
CA GLU A 439 -10.79 6.71 29.43
C GLU A 439 -10.39 5.34 28.88
N GLY A 440 -9.33 4.74 29.46
CA GLY A 440 -8.81 3.45 29.02
C GLY A 440 -8.35 3.50 27.56
N GLU A 441 -9.02 2.77 26.67
CA GLU A 441 -8.69 2.71 25.25
C GLU A 441 -9.33 3.84 24.41
N VAL A 442 -10.11 4.75 25.00
CA VAL A 442 -10.79 5.82 24.27
C VAL A 442 -10.26 7.17 24.71
N LEU A 443 -9.87 8.00 23.75
CA LEU A 443 -9.51 9.39 23.95
C LEU A 443 -10.54 10.29 23.25
N THR A 444 -11.02 11.29 23.99
CA THR A 444 -11.93 12.33 23.50
C THR A 444 -11.17 13.63 23.31
N PHE A 445 -11.30 14.26 22.15
CA PHE A 445 -10.67 15.54 21.85
C PHE A 445 -11.65 16.52 21.19
N GLN A 446 -11.43 17.79 21.44
CA GLN A 446 -12.12 18.90 20.80
C GLN A 446 -11.24 19.46 19.68
N ILE A 447 -11.83 19.69 18.52
CA ILE A 447 -11.21 20.46 17.42
C ILE A 447 -12.04 21.70 17.14
N GLU A 448 -11.36 22.85 17.10
CA GLU A 448 -11.95 24.17 16.88
C GLU A 448 -11.22 24.84 15.72
N GLY A 449 -11.93 25.47 14.78
CA GLY A 449 -11.30 26.26 13.71
C GLY A 449 -11.83 26.06 12.31
N GLU A 450 -11.07 26.57 11.34
CA GLU A 450 -11.32 26.40 9.91
C GLU A 450 -10.55 25.17 9.39
N MET A 451 -11.24 24.32 8.63
CA MET A 451 -10.65 23.18 7.93
C MET A 451 -11.46 22.91 6.66
N GLU A 452 -10.98 21.99 5.83
CA GLU A 452 -11.63 21.65 4.58
C GLU A 452 -13.06 21.15 4.83
N GLN A 453 -14.01 21.84 4.19
CA GLN A 453 -15.42 21.49 4.29
C GLN A 453 -15.74 20.31 3.37
N HIS A 454 -16.71 19.51 3.80
CA HIS A 454 -17.23 18.43 2.99
C HIS A 454 -17.85 18.94 1.68
N VAL A 455 -17.36 18.46 0.53
CA VAL A 455 -18.02 18.68 -0.76
C VAL A 455 -19.05 17.58 -0.99
N HIS A 456 -20.33 17.97 -0.98
CA HIS A 456 -21.43 17.05 -1.24
C HIS A 456 -21.41 16.53 -2.68
N SER A 457 -21.61 15.22 -2.83
CA SER A 457 -21.63 14.53 -4.11
C SER A 457 -22.51 13.29 -4.04
N GLY A 458 -22.98 12.81 -5.20
CA GLY A 458 -23.85 11.63 -5.29
C GLY A 458 -25.31 11.88 -4.92
N GLY A 459 -26.16 10.87 -5.06
CA GLY A 459 -27.61 11.00 -4.85
C GLY A 459 -28.33 11.74 -6.00
N GLN A 460 -29.63 11.49 -6.13
CA GLN A 460 -30.49 12.09 -7.15
C GLN A 460 -31.57 12.94 -6.48
N ALA A 461 -31.66 14.21 -6.87
CA ALA A 461 -32.80 15.05 -6.50
C ALA A 461 -34.05 14.58 -7.27
N THR A 462 -35.21 14.64 -6.63
CA THR A 462 -36.51 14.31 -7.23
C THR A 462 -37.40 15.54 -7.28
N CYS A 463 -38.58 15.43 -7.89
CA CYS A 463 -39.58 16.49 -7.94
C CYS A 463 -40.08 16.94 -6.55
N THR A 464 -39.76 16.21 -5.48
CA THR A 464 -40.18 16.54 -4.10
C THR A 464 -39.06 16.47 -3.06
N LYS A 465 -37.87 15.96 -3.39
CA LYS A 465 -36.75 15.77 -2.45
C LYS A 465 -35.42 16.25 -3.02
N LYS A 466 -34.56 16.79 -2.15
CA LYS A 466 -33.18 17.16 -2.50
C LYS A 466 -32.33 15.91 -2.68
N ALA A 467 -31.19 16.03 -3.35
CA ALA A 467 -30.21 14.95 -3.40
C ALA A 467 -29.67 14.67 -2.00
N VAL A 468 -29.43 13.41 -1.66
CA VAL A 468 -28.79 13.01 -0.41
C VAL A 468 -27.34 12.67 -0.72
N CYS A 469 -26.39 13.34 -0.06
CA CYS A 469 -24.98 13.09 -0.30
C CYS A 469 -24.64 11.66 0.11
N GLU A 470 -24.02 10.91 -0.81
CA GLU A 470 -23.66 9.51 -0.58
C GLU A 470 -22.58 9.35 0.50
N LYS A 471 -21.76 10.40 0.71
CA LYS A 471 -20.68 10.39 1.69
C LYS A 471 -21.12 10.76 3.11
N CYS A 472 -21.94 11.79 3.27
CA CYS A 472 -22.30 12.31 4.61
C CYS A 472 -23.77 12.11 5.00
N GLY A 473 -24.62 11.62 4.08
CA GLY A 473 -26.03 11.36 4.33
C GLY A 473 -26.91 12.59 4.53
N LYS A 474 -26.37 13.81 4.41
CA LYS A 474 -27.14 15.06 4.48
C LYS A 474 -27.75 15.41 3.12
N GLU A 475 -28.96 15.97 3.14
CA GLU A 475 -29.60 16.56 1.94
C GLU A 475 -28.82 17.79 1.46
N TYR A 476 -28.69 17.95 0.14
CA TYR A 476 -27.96 19.06 -0.47
C TYR A 476 -28.50 19.40 -1.88
N GLY A 477 -28.11 20.57 -2.38
CA GLY A 477 -28.57 21.08 -3.67
C GLY A 477 -30.04 21.51 -3.66
N GLU A 478 -30.60 21.71 -4.85
CA GLU A 478 -32.03 21.97 -5.03
C GLU A 478 -32.76 20.71 -5.48
N ILE A 479 -34.08 20.70 -5.29
CA ILE A 479 -34.94 19.65 -5.87
C ILE A 479 -34.87 19.71 -7.40
N ASP A 480 -35.13 18.60 -8.07
CA ASP A 480 -35.24 18.56 -9.54
C ASP A 480 -36.71 18.39 -9.93
N PRO A 481 -37.42 19.47 -10.31
CA PRO A 481 -38.84 19.41 -10.65
C PRO A 481 -39.17 18.49 -11.83
N THR A 482 -38.18 18.10 -12.63
CA THR A 482 -38.36 17.27 -13.84
C THR A 482 -38.14 15.78 -13.58
N CYS A 483 -37.54 15.44 -12.44
CA CYS A 483 -37.21 14.07 -12.07
C CYS A 483 -38.39 13.39 -11.34
N HIS A 484 -39.24 12.70 -12.09
CA HIS A 484 -40.40 11.96 -11.59
C HIS A 484 -40.15 10.45 -11.58
N LEU A 485 -39.85 9.88 -10.41
CA LEU A 485 -39.51 8.45 -10.28
C LEU A 485 -40.73 7.55 -10.10
N ASN A 486 -41.77 8.02 -9.41
CA ASN A 486 -42.99 7.25 -9.16
C ASN A 486 -44.08 7.68 -10.13
N LEU A 487 -44.24 6.96 -11.24
CA LEU A 487 -45.21 7.24 -12.30
C LEU A 487 -46.33 6.21 -12.30
N GLN A 488 -47.57 6.67 -12.51
CA GLN A 488 -48.74 5.81 -12.62
C GLN A 488 -49.66 6.30 -13.73
N ARG A 489 -50.13 5.39 -14.59
CA ARG A 489 -51.10 5.70 -15.65
C ARG A 489 -52.51 5.83 -15.04
N ARG A 490 -53.20 6.96 -15.25
CA ARG A 490 -54.52 7.29 -14.69
C ARG A 490 -55.51 7.64 -15.80
N GLY A 491 -56.77 7.26 -15.62
CA GLY A 491 -57.84 7.59 -16.57
C GLY A 491 -57.93 6.68 -17.79
N PHE A 492 -57.21 5.56 -17.82
CA PHE A 492 -57.34 4.55 -18.89
C PHE A 492 -58.80 4.13 -19.07
N LYS A 493 -59.24 4.09 -20.32
CA LYS A 493 -60.59 3.70 -20.74
C LYS A 493 -60.51 2.92 -22.04
N GLU A 494 -61.09 1.72 -22.07
CA GLU A 494 -61.14 0.94 -23.31
C GLU A 494 -62.12 1.55 -24.33
N PRO A 495 -61.82 1.50 -25.64
CA PRO A 495 -62.77 1.89 -26.68
C PRO A 495 -63.91 0.87 -26.75
N THR A 496 -65.13 1.36 -26.99
CA THR A 496 -66.30 0.52 -27.28
C THR A 496 -66.78 0.77 -28.71
N GLN A 497 -67.82 0.05 -29.15
CA GLN A 497 -68.45 0.34 -30.45
C GLN A 497 -69.15 1.72 -30.47
N GLU A 498 -69.44 2.30 -29.30
CA GLU A 498 -70.21 3.54 -29.15
C GLU A 498 -69.36 4.73 -28.67
N GLU A 499 -68.25 4.50 -27.97
CA GLU A 499 -67.40 5.53 -27.36
C GLU A 499 -65.91 5.31 -27.63
N ASN A 500 -65.18 6.40 -27.85
CA ASN A 500 -63.72 6.36 -27.94
C ASN A 500 -63.11 5.93 -26.59
N GLY A 501 -61.99 5.22 -26.66
CA GLY A 501 -61.15 4.90 -25.51
C GLY A 501 -60.16 6.03 -25.20
N TYR A 502 -59.38 5.85 -24.14
CA TYR A 502 -58.30 6.73 -23.73
C TYR A 502 -57.17 5.91 -23.13
N THR A 503 -55.92 6.15 -23.57
CA THR A 503 -54.77 5.39 -23.07
C THR A 503 -54.40 5.76 -21.62
N GLY A 504 -54.93 6.86 -21.08
CA GLY A 504 -54.67 7.33 -19.72
C GLY A 504 -53.39 8.15 -19.61
N ASP A 505 -53.41 9.20 -18.77
CA ASP A 505 -52.27 10.08 -18.50
C ASP A 505 -51.23 9.39 -17.63
N LEU A 506 -49.94 9.56 -17.93
CA LEU A 506 -48.86 9.18 -17.03
C LEU A 506 -48.66 10.29 -16.00
N VAL A 507 -49.03 10.03 -14.75
CA VAL A 507 -49.02 11.01 -13.66
C VAL A 507 -47.96 10.63 -12.64
N CYS A 508 -47.16 11.59 -12.19
CA CYS A 508 -46.28 11.40 -11.05
C CYS A 508 -47.10 11.32 -9.76
N THR A 509 -46.96 10.24 -8.99
CA THR A 509 -47.70 10.07 -7.74
C THR A 509 -47.17 10.93 -6.60
N ASP A 510 -45.94 11.45 -6.73
CA ASP A 510 -45.31 12.27 -5.69
C ASP A 510 -45.76 13.74 -5.74
N CYS A 511 -45.86 14.31 -6.94
CA CYS A 511 -46.23 15.72 -7.13
C CYS A 511 -47.54 15.93 -7.92
N ASN A 512 -48.22 14.85 -8.33
CA ASN A 512 -49.44 14.84 -9.15
C ASN A 512 -49.33 15.57 -10.51
N ALA A 513 -48.11 15.83 -10.99
CA ALA A 513 -47.90 16.38 -12.32
C ALA A 513 -48.21 15.32 -13.40
N ILE A 514 -48.88 15.72 -14.46
CA ILE A 514 -49.02 14.90 -15.67
C ILE A 514 -47.69 15.01 -16.42
N VAL A 515 -46.97 13.89 -16.50
CA VAL A 515 -45.66 13.79 -17.16
C VAL A 515 -45.83 13.48 -18.64
N GLU A 516 -46.87 12.72 -18.99
CA GLU A 516 -47.27 12.41 -20.37
C GLU A 516 -48.79 12.37 -20.44
N ALA A 517 -49.39 13.11 -21.38
CA ALA A 517 -50.83 13.04 -21.61
C ALA A 517 -51.18 11.77 -22.39
N GLY A 518 -52.31 11.14 -22.06
CA GLY A 518 -52.85 10.01 -22.82
C GLY A 518 -53.37 10.42 -24.20
N GLU A 519 -53.57 9.42 -25.05
CA GLU A 519 -54.13 9.57 -26.40
C GLU A 519 -55.52 8.97 -26.48
N ILE A 520 -56.34 9.52 -27.39
CA ILE A 520 -57.68 9.03 -27.66
C ILE A 520 -57.60 7.79 -28.56
N ILE A 521 -58.33 6.74 -28.21
CA ILE A 521 -58.42 5.50 -28.99
C ILE A 521 -59.75 5.49 -29.73
N ASP A 522 -59.74 5.29 -31.05
CA ASP A 522 -60.97 5.24 -31.85
C ASP A 522 -61.87 4.04 -31.50
N LYS A 523 -63.17 4.15 -31.82
CA LYS A 523 -64.22 3.14 -31.55
C LYS A 523 -63.96 1.81 -32.24
N LEU A 524 -64.47 0.73 -31.66
CA LEU A 524 -64.41 -0.61 -32.25
C LEU A 524 -65.33 -0.73 -33.50
N PRO A 525 -64.91 -1.45 -34.56
CA PRO A 525 -65.70 -1.63 -35.78
C PRO A 525 -66.96 -2.52 -35.59
N VAL A 526 -67.97 -2.35 -36.46
CA VAL A 526 -69.38 -2.79 -36.25
C VAL A 526 -69.72 -4.18 -36.85
N THR A 527 -68.76 -5.06 -37.15
CA THR A 527 -69.09 -6.41 -37.71
C THR A 527 -68.23 -7.55 -37.15
N PRO A 528 -68.82 -8.65 -36.63
CA PRO A 528 -68.08 -9.82 -36.18
C PRO A 528 -67.98 -10.91 -37.28
N PRO A 529 -66.85 -11.64 -37.38
CA PRO A 529 -66.81 -12.97 -38.02
C PRO A 529 -66.86 -14.09 -36.98
N ASP A 530 -67.63 -15.14 -37.31
CA ASP A 530 -67.73 -16.41 -36.58
C ASP A 530 -66.39 -17.19 -36.52
N GLY A 531 -66.06 -17.76 -35.35
CA GLY A 531 -65.51 -19.13 -35.28
C GLY A 531 -64.00 -19.42 -35.04
N LYS A 532 -63.38 -18.85 -33.99
CA LYS A 532 -62.23 -19.32 -33.13
C LYS A 532 -60.88 -19.83 -33.75
N PRO A 533 -59.72 -19.66 -33.07
CA PRO A 533 -59.54 -19.55 -31.63
C PRO A 533 -59.35 -18.13 -31.11
N GLU A 534 -59.67 -18.02 -29.82
CA GLU A 534 -59.43 -16.92 -28.89
C GLU A 534 -58.02 -16.33 -29.07
N PRO A 535 -57.84 -15.01 -29.24
CA PRO A 535 -56.55 -14.42 -28.94
C PRO A 535 -56.34 -14.62 -27.44
N GLU A 536 -55.35 -15.45 -27.09
CA GLU A 536 -54.82 -15.49 -25.74
C GLU A 536 -54.60 -14.04 -25.29
N ILE A 537 -55.20 -13.65 -24.16
CA ILE A 537 -54.77 -12.46 -23.42
C ILE A 537 -53.27 -12.69 -23.21
N PRO A 538 -52.35 -11.90 -23.81
CA PRO A 538 -50.99 -11.92 -23.33
C PRO A 538 -51.13 -11.55 -21.85
N PRO A 539 -50.57 -12.33 -20.92
CA PRO A 539 -50.53 -11.92 -19.52
C PRO A 539 -50.05 -10.47 -19.51
N VAL A 540 -50.58 -9.65 -18.60
CA VAL A 540 -49.98 -8.36 -18.27
C VAL A 540 -48.49 -8.63 -18.11
N SER A 541 -47.74 -8.33 -19.16
CA SER A 541 -46.30 -8.49 -19.15
C SER A 541 -45.86 -7.37 -18.23
N PRO A 542 -45.14 -7.65 -17.12
CA PRO A 542 -44.31 -6.59 -16.58
C PRO A 542 -43.49 -6.08 -17.77
N ASP A 543 -43.49 -4.77 -18.00
CA ASP A 543 -42.87 -4.11 -19.15
C ASP A 543 -41.65 -4.89 -19.68
N ASN A 544 -41.86 -5.78 -20.66
CA ASN A 544 -40.79 -6.50 -21.35
C ASN A 544 -40.31 -5.65 -22.52
N LYS A 545 -40.13 -4.35 -22.28
CA LYS A 545 -39.31 -3.56 -23.17
C LYS A 545 -37.89 -4.15 -23.04
N PRO A 546 -37.25 -4.59 -24.14
CA PRO A 546 -35.88 -5.04 -24.07
C PRO A 546 -35.04 -3.93 -23.42
N PRO A 547 -34.13 -4.29 -22.50
CA PRO A 547 -33.39 -3.30 -21.76
C PRO A 547 -32.58 -2.44 -22.72
N VAL A 548 -32.56 -1.14 -22.44
CA VAL A 548 -31.79 -0.17 -23.22
C VAL A 548 -30.58 0.26 -22.42
N MET A 549 -29.50 0.60 -23.11
CA MET A 549 -28.36 1.24 -22.45
C MET A 549 -28.71 2.70 -22.16
N LEU A 550 -28.69 3.06 -20.87
CA LEU A 550 -28.98 4.38 -20.35
C LEU A 550 -27.72 5.25 -20.31
N GLU A 551 -26.55 4.66 -20.04
CA GLU A 551 -25.26 5.37 -19.91
C GLU A 551 -24.11 4.52 -20.50
N GLY A 552 -23.05 5.19 -20.96
CA GLY A 552 -21.82 4.55 -21.46
C GLY A 552 -21.76 4.31 -22.98
N ASN A 553 -22.82 4.63 -23.73
CA ASN A 553 -22.80 4.48 -25.19
C ASN A 553 -21.96 5.58 -25.86
N LYS A 554 -21.02 5.16 -26.73
CA LYS A 554 -20.02 5.97 -27.44
C LYS A 554 -19.02 6.70 -26.54
N THR A 555 -18.78 6.18 -25.33
CA THR A 555 -17.78 6.75 -24.41
C THR A 555 -16.36 6.42 -24.88
N GLU A 556 -15.43 7.35 -24.66
CA GLU A 556 -13.99 7.11 -24.77
C GLU A 556 -13.43 6.82 -23.37
N VAL A 557 -12.63 5.76 -23.26
CA VAL A 557 -12.09 5.25 -22.00
C VAL A 557 -10.58 5.15 -22.14
N SER A 558 -9.83 5.68 -21.17
CA SER A 558 -8.38 5.49 -21.14
C SER A 558 -8.05 4.01 -20.98
N LYS A 559 -6.99 3.55 -21.64
CA LYS A 559 -6.42 2.20 -21.47
C LYS A 559 -5.87 1.97 -20.06
N ASN A 560 -5.38 3.01 -19.38
CA ASN A 560 -4.85 2.94 -18.02
C ASN A 560 -5.56 3.95 -17.13
N PRO A 561 -6.87 3.78 -16.87
CA PRO A 561 -7.54 4.69 -15.97
C PRO A 561 -6.97 4.51 -14.56
N ASP A 562 -6.86 5.60 -13.81
CA ASP A 562 -6.53 5.58 -12.39
C ASP A 562 -7.38 4.51 -11.67
N ASN A 563 -6.86 3.90 -10.62
CA ASN A 563 -7.45 2.72 -9.95
C ASN A 563 -8.90 2.92 -9.42
N ASN A 564 -9.43 4.14 -9.51
CA ASN A 564 -10.78 4.55 -9.09
C ASN A 564 -11.71 4.91 -10.28
N SER A 565 -11.29 4.72 -11.54
CA SER A 565 -11.96 5.27 -12.72
C SER A 565 -12.26 4.20 -13.80
N GLY A 566 -12.92 3.11 -13.42
CA GLY A 566 -13.41 2.11 -14.38
C GLY A 566 -14.45 2.67 -15.37
N ALA A 567 -14.72 1.94 -16.47
CA ALA A 567 -15.71 2.35 -17.46
C ALA A 567 -17.12 1.94 -17.02
N VAL A 568 -18.00 2.92 -16.85
CA VAL A 568 -19.35 2.72 -16.31
C VAL A 568 -20.39 2.62 -17.44
N PHE A 569 -21.21 1.59 -17.39
CA PHE A 569 -22.33 1.34 -18.29
C PHE A 569 -23.58 1.04 -17.48
N ARG A 570 -24.72 1.64 -17.85
CA ARG A 570 -25.96 1.46 -17.11
C ARG A 570 -27.04 0.90 -18.01
N SER A 571 -27.50 -0.32 -17.74
CA SER A 571 -28.65 -0.94 -18.40
C SER A 571 -29.93 -0.63 -17.64
N SER A 572 -31.03 -0.38 -18.34
CA SER A 572 -32.36 -0.18 -17.73
C SER A 572 -32.91 -1.44 -17.04
N ALA A 573 -32.29 -2.61 -17.21
CA ALA A 573 -32.68 -3.84 -16.52
C ALA A 573 -32.36 -3.77 -15.02
N PRO A 574 -33.23 -4.29 -14.12
CA PRO A 574 -32.88 -4.49 -12.71
C PRO A 574 -31.72 -5.47 -12.52
N LEU A 575 -30.87 -5.24 -11.50
CA LEU A 575 -29.72 -6.11 -11.21
C LEU A 575 -30.11 -7.57 -10.95
N ALA A 576 -31.28 -7.80 -10.35
CA ALA A 576 -31.82 -9.14 -10.11
C ALA A 576 -32.07 -9.95 -11.40
N ASN A 577 -32.17 -9.26 -12.54
CA ASN A 577 -32.40 -9.87 -13.84
C ASN A 577 -31.09 -10.07 -14.63
N LEU A 578 -29.93 -9.65 -14.12
CA LEU A 578 -28.64 -9.79 -14.78
C LEU A 578 -28.27 -11.27 -14.93
N ILE A 579 -27.98 -11.70 -16.16
CA ILE A 579 -27.49 -13.04 -16.49
C ILE A 579 -25.97 -13.00 -16.65
N GLU A 580 -25.47 -12.13 -17.52
CA GLU A 580 -24.04 -12.04 -17.85
C GLU A 580 -23.69 -10.68 -18.46
N VAL A 581 -22.40 -10.35 -18.45
CA VAL A 581 -21.81 -9.19 -19.14
C VAL A 581 -20.79 -9.69 -20.15
N LYS A 582 -20.80 -9.11 -21.36
CA LYS A 582 -19.83 -9.42 -22.42
C LYS A 582 -19.15 -8.18 -22.94
N VAL A 583 -17.88 -8.30 -23.32
CA VAL A 583 -17.16 -7.33 -24.15
C VAL A 583 -16.61 -8.07 -25.37
N ASP A 584 -16.98 -7.60 -26.57
CA ASP A 584 -16.65 -8.23 -27.86
C ASP A 584 -16.94 -9.74 -27.88
N GLU A 585 -18.15 -10.09 -27.45
CA GLU A 585 -18.63 -11.48 -27.32
C GLU A 585 -17.93 -12.34 -26.23
N ASN A 586 -16.91 -11.83 -25.55
CA ASN A 586 -16.26 -12.53 -24.43
C ASN A 586 -17.03 -12.31 -23.13
N VAL A 587 -17.44 -13.40 -22.47
CA VAL A 587 -18.13 -13.36 -21.17
C VAL A 587 -17.17 -12.96 -20.06
N LEU A 588 -17.57 -11.97 -19.27
CA LEU A 588 -16.78 -11.41 -18.18
C LEU A 588 -17.08 -12.08 -16.84
N VAL A 589 -16.10 -12.05 -15.94
CA VAL A 589 -16.20 -12.55 -14.56
C VAL A 589 -16.44 -11.39 -13.59
N LYS A 590 -17.54 -11.44 -12.84
CA LYS A 590 -17.86 -10.45 -11.81
C LYS A 590 -16.79 -10.43 -10.71
N ASP A 591 -16.45 -9.24 -10.23
CA ASP A 591 -15.44 -8.94 -9.20
C ASP A 591 -13.98 -9.22 -9.62
N LYS A 592 -13.76 -9.66 -10.87
CA LYS A 592 -12.45 -9.75 -11.52
C LYS A 592 -12.32 -8.79 -12.71
N ASP A 593 -13.33 -8.80 -13.59
CA ASP A 593 -13.36 -8.01 -14.82
C ASP A 593 -14.29 -6.81 -14.70
N TYR A 594 -15.35 -6.91 -13.88
CA TYR A 594 -16.32 -5.83 -13.65
C TYR A 594 -17.00 -5.92 -12.28
N THR A 595 -17.54 -4.81 -11.77
CA THR A 595 -18.47 -4.80 -10.62
C THR A 595 -19.90 -4.48 -11.06
N ALA A 596 -20.90 -4.87 -10.27
CA ALA A 596 -22.32 -4.66 -10.58
C ALA A 596 -23.12 -4.15 -9.37
N HIS A 597 -23.89 -3.06 -9.55
CA HIS A 597 -24.65 -2.40 -8.47
C HIS A 597 -26.12 -2.12 -8.86
N SER A 598 -26.98 -1.96 -7.84
CA SER A 598 -28.42 -1.72 -8.00
C SER A 598 -28.75 -0.24 -8.19
N GLY A 599 -29.55 0.07 -9.20
CA GLY A 599 -30.01 1.42 -9.54
C GLY A 599 -30.42 1.47 -11.02
N SER A 600 -31.14 0.46 -11.50
CA SER A 600 -30.87 -0.19 -12.81
C SER A 600 -29.49 -0.86 -12.80
N THR A 601 -29.17 -1.78 -13.71
CA THR A 601 -27.92 -2.55 -13.63
C THR A 601 -26.75 -1.66 -14.06
N ILE A 602 -25.96 -1.20 -13.09
CA ILE A 602 -24.73 -0.44 -13.33
C ILE A 602 -23.58 -1.43 -13.35
N ILE A 603 -22.85 -1.47 -14.47
CA ILE A 603 -21.66 -2.28 -14.69
C ILE A 603 -20.46 -1.36 -14.78
N THR A 604 -19.45 -1.58 -13.94
CA THR A 604 -18.18 -0.88 -14.01
C THR A 604 -17.09 -1.85 -14.43
N LEU A 605 -16.54 -1.71 -15.64
CA LEU A 605 -15.38 -2.47 -16.07
C LEU A 605 -14.16 -2.04 -15.25
N LEU A 606 -13.46 -3.01 -14.66
CA LEU A 606 -12.34 -2.74 -13.78
C LEU A 606 -11.12 -2.24 -14.58
N PRO A 607 -10.29 -1.34 -14.00
CA PRO A 607 -9.08 -0.85 -14.66
C PRO A 607 -8.15 -1.97 -15.17
N SER A 608 -8.02 -3.05 -14.40
CA SER A 608 -7.24 -4.25 -14.79
C SER A 608 -7.77 -4.92 -16.06
N PHE A 609 -9.08 -4.94 -16.27
CA PHE A 609 -9.69 -5.48 -17.48
C PHE A 609 -9.49 -4.54 -18.68
N LEU A 610 -9.68 -3.24 -18.48
CA LEU A 610 -9.49 -2.22 -19.51
C LEU A 610 -8.04 -2.16 -20.03
N ALA A 611 -7.05 -2.31 -19.15
CA ALA A 611 -5.64 -2.40 -19.52
C ALA A 611 -5.33 -3.57 -20.46
N GLY A 612 -6.13 -4.64 -20.39
CA GLY A 612 -6.02 -5.82 -21.25
C GLY A 612 -6.69 -5.69 -22.62
N LEU A 613 -7.50 -4.65 -22.86
CA LEU A 613 -8.15 -4.43 -24.14
C LEU A 613 -7.19 -3.76 -25.15
N SER A 614 -7.40 -4.07 -26.44
CA SER A 614 -6.74 -3.34 -27.53
C SER A 614 -7.20 -1.89 -27.58
N GLU A 615 -6.42 -1.00 -28.20
CA GLU A 615 -6.93 0.34 -28.50
C GLU A 615 -7.90 0.28 -29.67
N GLY A 616 -8.94 1.13 -29.65
CA GLY A 616 -9.95 1.18 -30.71
C GLY A 616 -11.37 0.91 -30.20
N ALA A 617 -12.28 0.60 -31.13
CA ALA A 617 -13.70 0.44 -30.83
C ALA A 617 -14.02 -0.96 -30.29
N HIS A 618 -14.79 -1.00 -29.22
CA HIS A 618 -15.27 -2.18 -28.50
C HIS A 618 -16.78 -2.11 -28.31
N ASN A 619 -17.41 -3.26 -28.06
CA ASN A 619 -18.84 -3.32 -27.77
C ASN A 619 -19.10 -4.11 -26.49
N ILE A 620 -19.83 -3.50 -25.55
CA ILE A 620 -20.31 -4.16 -24.34
C ILE A 620 -21.78 -4.59 -24.51
N ALA A 621 -22.12 -5.77 -23.99
CA ALA A 621 -23.48 -6.29 -23.90
C ALA A 621 -23.82 -6.71 -22.46
N ILE A 622 -24.88 -6.14 -21.90
CA ILE A 622 -25.42 -6.49 -20.59
C ILE A 622 -26.67 -7.34 -20.84
N VAL A 623 -26.56 -8.64 -20.57
CA VAL A 623 -27.61 -9.62 -20.84
C VAL A 623 -28.45 -9.80 -19.60
N SER A 624 -29.76 -9.57 -19.70
CA SER A 624 -30.73 -9.83 -18.64
C SER A 624 -31.78 -10.85 -19.09
N THR A 625 -32.60 -11.31 -18.14
CA THR A 625 -33.74 -12.20 -18.41
C THR A 625 -34.79 -11.59 -19.34
N THR A 626 -34.78 -10.27 -19.53
CA THR A 626 -35.74 -9.52 -20.35
C THR A 626 -35.16 -9.05 -21.70
N GLY A 627 -33.88 -9.33 -21.98
CA GLY A 627 -33.20 -9.02 -23.25
C GLY A 627 -31.77 -8.51 -23.04
N THR A 628 -31.18 -7.88 -24.05
CA THR A 628 -29.78 -7.43 -24.01
C THR A 628 -29.69 -5.94 -24.30
N ALA A 629 -29.00 -5.19 -23.43
CA ALA A 629 -28.64 -3.80 -23.67
C ALA A 629 -27.20 -3.74 -24.19
N THR A 630 -26.95 -3.05 -25.31
CA THR A 630 -25.62 -2.94 -25.93
C THR A 630 -25.15 -1.50 -26.02
N ALA A 631 -23.84 -1.28 -25.89
CA ALA A 631 -23.19 0.00 -26.14
C ALA A 631 -21.82 -0.18 -26.77
N GLY A 632 -21.48 0.72 -27.71
CA GLY A 632 -20.11 0.84 -28.20
C GLY A 632 -19.29 1.76 -27.30
N PHE A 633 -18.01 1.50 -27.14
CA PHE A 633 -17.06 2.41 -26.48
C PHE A 633 -15.70 2.33 -27.18
N SER A 634 -14.82 3.30 -26.98
CA SER A 634 -13.47 3.28 -27.56
C SER A 634 -12.41 3.33 -26.47
N VAL A 635 -11.41 2.47 -26.55
CA VAL A 635 -10.22 2.48 -25.69
C VAL A 635 -9.16 3.35 -26.36
N ILE A 636 -8.74 4.41 -25.67
CA ILE A 636 -7.74 5.38 -26.15
C ILE A 636 -6.51 5.40 -25.24
N SER A 637 -5.34 5.69 -25.81
CA SER A 637 -4.11 5.94 -25.05
C SER A 637 -4.21 7.26 -24.28
N ASP A 638 -3.56 7.35 -23.12
CA ASP A 638 -3.48 8.63 -22.39
C ASP A 638 -2.79 9.71 -23.22
N PRO A 639 -3.23 10.98 -23.12
CA PRO A 639 -2.56 12.08 -23.81
C PRO A 639 -1.11 12.20 -23.34
N ALA A 640 -0.19 12.29 -24.30
CA ALA A 640 1.23 12.48 -24.02
C ALA A 640 1.46 13.73 -23.13
N PRO A 641 2.43 13.70 -22.20
CA PRO A 641 2.73 14.84 -21.34
C PRO A 641 3.03 16.09 -22.18
N VAL A 642 2.26 17.16 -21.96
CA VAL A 642 2.50 18.46 -22.59
C VAL A 642 3.83 19.02 -22.08
N PRO A 643 4.79 19.41 -22.95
CA PRO A 643 6.04 20.02 -22.50
C PRO A 643 5.77 21.35 -21.78
N PRO A 644 6.44 21.64 -20.64
CA PRO A 644 6.23 22.89 -19.93
C PRO A 644 6.70 24.09 -20.77
N ALA A 645 5.85 25.12 -20.80
CA ALA A 645 6.08 26.39 -21.48
C ALA A 645 7.36 27.09 -20.98
N SER A 646 8.11 27.66 -21.91
CA SER A 646 9.38 28.36 -21.67
C SER A 646 9.22 29.52 -20.69
N ALA A 647 9.99 29.49 -19.60
CA ALA A 647 10.07 30.59 -18.62
C ALA A 647 10.91 31.78 -19.16
N PRO A 648 10.71 33.00 -18.63
CA PRO A 648 11.23 34.24 -19.20
C PRO A 648 12.71 34.48 -18.89
N VAL A 649 13.38 35.19 -19.82
CA VAL A 649 14.77 35.65 -19.75
C VAL A 649 14.97 36.67 -18.61
N PRO A 650 16.02 36.56 -17.77
CA PRO A 650 16.38 37.60 -16.80
C PRO A 650 17.22 38.72 -17.43
N PRO A 651 17.08 39.98 -16.99
CA PRO A 651 17.80 41.11 -17.56
C PRO A 651 19.25 41.21 -17.08
N ALA A 652 20.10 41.73 -17.96
CA ALA A 652 21.51 41.98 -17.76
C ALA A 652 21.79 43.20 -16.87
N SER A 653 22.79 43.06 -16.00
CA SER A 653 23.63 44.13 -15.45
C SER A 653 24.87 43.42 -14.87
N GLY A 654 26.13 43.70 -15.21
CA GLY A 654 26.75 44.93 -15.67
C GLY A 654 27.78 45.36 -14.63
N ASN A 655 29.07 45.31 -15.02
CA ASN A 655 30.27 45.92 -14.41
C ASN A 655 31.03 45.09 -13.34
N THR A 656 32.22 44.52 -13.63
CA THR A 656 33.59 45.04 -13.95
C THR A 656 34.45 45.28 -12.71
N ASN A 657 35.50 44.47 -12.55
CA ASN A 657 36.92 44.87 -12.44
C ASN A 657 37.76 43.68 -11.90
N THR A 658 38.59 43.02 -12.72
CA THR A 658 40.03 43.22 -12.99
C THR A 658 41.02 42.77 -11.89
N ASP A 659 41.87 41.83 -12.33
CA ASP A 659 43.31 41.66 -12.08
C ASP A 659 43.92 41.06 -10.79
N GLY A 660 44.92 40.18 -11.06
CA GLY A 660 46.09 39.88 -10.21
C GLY A 660 45.97 38.58 -9.40
N SER A 661 46.39 37.41 -9.89
CA SER A 661 47.76 36.91 -10.13
C SER A 661 48.63 36.69 -8.89
N SER A 662 49.10 35.44 -8.78
CA SER A 662 50.39 34.96 -8.23
C SER A 662 50.45 34.55 -6.74
N THR A 663 50.68 33.26 -6.46
CA THR A 663 51.94 32.62 -5.96
C THR A 663 52.15 32.85 -4.45
N ASP A 664 52.68 31.96 -3.60
CA ASP A 664 53.39 30.68 -3.71
C ASP A 664 53.55 30.13 -2.27
N THR A 665 53.71 28.81 -2.15
CA THR A 665 54.50 28.03 -1.14
C THR A 665 54.50 28.35 0.38
N VAL A 666 54.45 27.30 1.22
CA VAL A 666 55.61 26.66 1.89
C VAL A 666 55.15 25.67 2.98
N ALA A 667 55.63 24.42 2.84
CA ALA A 667 56.08 23.38 3.80
C ALA A 667 55.53 23.26 5.25
N ASP A 668 55.05 22.03 5.58
CA ASP A 668 55.50 21.04 6.60
C ASP A 668 56.23 21.50 7.90
N PRO A 669 56.27 20.74 9.03
CA PRO A 669 56.12 19.27 9.15
C PRO A 669 55.41 18.69 10.43
N VAL A 670 55.04 17.40 10.32
CA VAL A 670 55.24 16.24 11.24
C VAL A 670 55.18 16.41 12.78
N SER A 671 54.35 15.58 13.45
CA SER A 671 54.79 14.80 14.63
C SER A 671 53.95 13.54 14.82
N GLU A 672 54.65 12.41 14.88
CA GLU A 672 54.16 11.08 15.26
C GLU A 672 53.81 10.99 16.75
N THR A 673 52.93 10.05 17.12
CA THR A 673 53.19 9.09 18.20
C THR A 673 52.23 7.91 18.07
N ALA A 674 52.80 6.70 18.05
CA ALA A 674 52.11 5.42 17.97
C ALA A 674 51.67 4.92 19.35
N SER A 675 50.53 4.21 19.42
CA SER A 675 50.21 3.23 20.46
C SER A 675 49.14 2.26 19.94
N THR A 676 49.56 1.02 19.76
CA THR A 676 48.78 -0.19 19.43
C THR A 676 47.87 -0.64 20.58
N ALA A 677 46.61 -0.99 20.28
CA ALA A 677 45.93 -2.23 20.72
C ALA A 677 44.43 -2.24 20.33
N GLY A 678 44.05 -3.20 19.47
CA GLY A 678 42.92 -4.12 19.70
C GLY A 678 41.47 -3.66 19.54
N SER A 679 40.80 -4.25 18.54
CA SER A 679 39.34 -4.44 18.38
C SER A 679 38.53 -3.30 17.78
N ALA A 680 38.46 -3.29 16.44
CA ALA A 680 37.47 -2.52 15.69
C ALA A 680 36.08 -3.19 15.79
N ASN A 681 35.17 -2.53 16.49
CA ASN A 681 33.73 -2.78 16.43
C ASN A 681 33.20 -2.29 15.07
N VAL A 682 32.76 -3.20 14.21
CA VAL A 682 31.85 -2.86 13.10
C VAL A 682 30.46 -2.72 13.69
N SER A 683 30.17 -1.55 14.23
CA SER A 683 28.82 -1.15 14.61
C SER A 683 28.29 -0.25 13.51
N GLY A 684 27.46 -0.81 12.62
CA GLY A 684 26.56 -0.03 11.79
C GLY A 684 25.44 0.56 12.65
N ASN A 685 25.80 1.50 13.52
CA ASN A 685 24.86 2.22 14.38
C ASN A 685 24.73 3.65 13.85
N SER A 686 23.59 3.97 13.24
CA SER A 686 23.12 5.35 13.17
C SER A 686 22.57 5.73 14.54
N SER A 687 23.45 6.08 15.46
CA SER A 687 23.12 6.73 16.72
C SER A 687 24.13 7.86 16.93
N LEU A 688 23.71 9.08 16.62
CA LEU A 688 24.37 10.30 17.10
C LEU A 688 24.24 10.33 18.65
N PRO A 689 25.32 10.52 19.41
CA PRO A 689 25.22 10.83 20.82
C PRO A 689 24.99 12.34 21.00
N ASP A 690 23.98 12.70 21.80
CA ASP A 690 23.74 14.07 22.29
C ASP A 690 24.66 14.37 23.48
N THR A 691 25.68 15.23 23.30
CA THR A 691 25.94 16.37 24.20
C THR A 691 27.07 17.30 23.69
N ALA A 692 26.83 18.61 23.87
CA ALA A 692 27.80 19.71 24.06
C ALA A 692 28.23 20.60 22.86
N GLN A 693 27.63 21.80 22.89
CA GLN A 693 28.22 23.13 22.74
C GLN A 693 28.90 23.56 21.41
N ILE A 694 28.15 24.44 20.73
CA ILE A 694 28.55 25.60 19.91
C ILE A 694 30.05 25.94 19.95
N LYS A 695 30.72 25.76 18.80
CA LYS A 695 31.57 26.80 18.19
C LYS A 695 31.41 26.77 16.67
N LYS A 696 31.02 27.92 16.12
CA LYS A 696 31.04 28.27 14.70
C LYS A 696 32.48 28.13 14.19
N ASP A 697 32.65 27.49 13.03
CA ASP A 697 33.31 28.10 11.88
C ASP A 697 32.88 27.38 10.59
N SER A 698 32.27 28.16 9.70
CA SER A 698 31.79 27.73 8.39
C SER A 698 32.93 27.72 7.38
N SER A 699 33.05 26.65 6.58
CA SER A 699 33.40 26.80 5.17
C SER A 699 32.71 25.68 4.39
N GLY A 700 31.74 26.09 3.58
CA GLY A 700 30.96 25.21 2.72
C GLY A 700 31.74 24.83 1.48
N THR A 701 31.60 23.57 1.06
CA THR A 701 31.77 23.17 -0.33
C THR A 701 30.57 22.31 -0.69
N ASP A 702 29.74 22.85 -1.60
CA ASP A 702 28.57 22.22 -2.17
C ASP A 702 29.01 20.99 -3.00
N ILE A 703 28.70 19.80 -2.50
CA ILE A 703 28.76 18.57 -3.30
C ILE A 703 27.33 18.10 -3.51
N LYS A 704 26.87 18.22 -4.76
CA LYS A 704 25.59 17.69 -5.23
C LYS A 704 25.55 16.18 -5.05
N SER A 705 24.59 15.68 -4.27
CA SER A 705 24.24 14.25 -4.24
C SER A 705 23.67 13.80 -5.59
N PRO A 706 24.03 12.61 -6.10
CA PRO A 706 23.32 12.00 -7.21
C PRO A 706 21.95 11.53 -6.71
N GLN A 707 20.90 12.07 -7.32
CA GLN A 707 19.54 11.57 -7.24
C GLN A 707 19.50 10.17 -7.88
N CYS A 708 19.01 9.16 -7.15
CA CYS A 708 18.52 7.94 -7.80
C CYS A 708 17.13 8.30 -8.36
N GLY A 709 17.12 8.74 -9.61
CA GLY A 709 15.93 9.20 -10.30
C GLY A 709 15.19 8.05 -10.95
N GLU A 710 13.88 7.98 -10.72
CA GLU A 710 12.97 7.99 -11.85
C GLU A 710 13.27 9.24 -12.68
N LYS A 711 14.08 9.08 -13.73
CA LYS A 711 14.01 9.82 -15.01
C LYS A 711 15.12 9.34 -15.97
N ASN A 712 14.65 8.83 -17.11
CA ASN A 712 15.35 8.58 -18.38
C ASN A 712 16.07 7.22 -18.56
N CYS A 713 15.29 6.12 -18.57
CA CYS A 713 15.69 4.85 -19.21
C CYS A 713 15.68 4.89 -20.77
N PHE A 714 15.38 6.02 -21.41
CA PHE A 714 15.24 6.08 -22.87
C PHE A 714 16.55 6.23 -23.65
N THR A 715 17.62 6.73 -23.02
CA THR A 715 18.90 7.00 -23.71
C THR A 715 19.86 5.81 -23.73
N LEU A 716 19.78 4.90 -22.74
CA LEU A 716 20.62 3.69 -22.73
C LEU A 716 20.09 2.59 -23.65
N LEU A 717 18.78 2.55 -23.89
CA LEU A 717 18.17 1.61 -24.84
C LEU A 717 18.46 1.97 -26.30
N LEU A 718 18.78 3.24 -26.62
CA LEU A 718 18.99 3.67 -28.00
C LEU A 718 20.34 3.21 -28.55
N ASP A 719 21.40 3.24 -27.73
CA ASP A 719 22.76 2.87 -28.15
C ASP A 719 22.89 1.35 -28.34
N ASP A 720 22.27 0.56 -27.46
CA ASP A 720 22.21 -0.90 -27.60
C ASP A 720 21.30 -1.32 -28.77
N PHE A 721 20.20 -0.61 -29.01
CA PHE A 721 19.33 -0.86 -30.18
C PHE A 721 20.03 -0.50 -31.50
N ILE A 722 20.85 0.55 -31.53
CA ILE A 722 21.65 0.93 -32.70
C ILE A 722 22.79 -0.08 -32.95
N GLU A 723 23.43 -0.63 -31.91
CA GLU A 723 24.41 -1.71 -32.01
C GLU A 723 23.80 -3.00 -32.57
N ILE A 724 22.60 -3.36 -32.11
CA ILE A 724 21.85 -4.53 -32.59
C ILE A 724 21.38 -4.32 -34.04
N LEU A 725 20.87 -3.13 -34.38
CA LEU A 725 20.45 -2.79 -35.74
C LEU A 725 21.64 -2.79 -36.72
N LYS A 726 22.83 -2.32 -36.30
CA LYS A 726 24.07 -2.40 -37.09
C LYS A 726 24.49 -3.85 -37.33
N LYS A 727 24.41 -4.73 -36.31
CA LYS A 727 24.74 -6.15 -36.47
C LYS A 727 23.77 -6.87 -37.41
N VAL A 728 22.47 -6.54 -37.35
CA VAL A 728 21.45 -7.10 -38.25
C VAL A 728 21.60 -6.60 -39.69
N LEU A 729 21.91 -5.31 -39.90
CA LEU A 729 22.15 -4.75 -41.24
C LEU A 729 23.42 -5.28 -41.92
N ILE A 730 24.47 -5.57 -41.12
CA ILE A 730 25.69 -6.25 -41.61
C ILE A 730 25.40 -7.70 -41.98
N PHE A 731 24.58 -8.40 -41.19
CA PHE A 731 24.17 -9.79 -41.49
C PHE A 731 23.28 -9.89 -42.74
N LEU A 732 22.55 -8.81 -43.07
CA LEU A 732 21.70 -8.70 -44.26
C LEU A 732 22.41 -8.07 -45.49
N GLY A 733 23.71 -7.78 -45.40
CA GLY A 733 24.53 -7.39 -46.55
C GLY A 733 24.46 -5.91 -46.98
N PHE A 734 23.98 -5.00 -46.12
CA PHE A 734 23.99 -3.56 -46.42
C PHE A 734 25.30 -2.91 -45.95
N SER A 735 26.01 -2.22 -46.86
CA SER A 735 27.32 -1.61 -46.61
C SER A 735 27.22 -0.35 -45.74
N SER A 736 28.06 -0.28 -44.71
CA SER A 736 28.11 0.81 -43.72
C SER A 736 28.71 2.09 -44.29
N LYS A 737 27.86 3.09 -44.54
CA LYS A 737 28.19 4.51 -44.44
C LYS A 737 26.96 5.30 -43.97
N ILE A 738 26.73 5.30 -42.65
CA ILE A 738 26.19 6.42 -41.87
C ILE A 738 26.93 6.43 -40.54
#